data_AF-A0A9D1EA44-F1
#
_entry.id   AF-A0A9D1EA44-F1
#
_cell.length_a   1.000
_cell.length_b   1.000
_cell.length_c   1.000
_cell.angle_alpha   90.00
_cell.angle_beta   90.00
_cell.angle_gamma   90.00
#
_symmetry.space_group_name_H-M   'P 1'
#
loop_
_entity.id
_entity.type
_entity.pdbx_description
1 polymer ?
#
loop_
_entity_poly.entity_id
_entity_poly.type
_entity_poly.pdbx_seq_one_letter_code
_entity_poly.pdbx_strand_id
1 'polypeptide(L)'
;MKVGVIGSGAISDIYLKNMIEKFDNLDVVCIASKHFEHAKAKADQYHIPACTVEEMLANPEVEMVVNLTPVGAHYQLIKDALLAGKHVYTEKTMTDDVEKARELVELADERGLYLGSAPDTFLGSALQAARCAIDQGLLGEVHSFAISANRNNDLLVSIFAFLRQPGAGILYDYGVYYLTALTSLFGPVKRVGSVIGTPYKTRVNIMPASPEFGQEMDTPNESEVAAILQMENGVTGTLHIDAESHFMDQSYFAVYGTKGILYLTDPNGFGGDVRFLPNPLNPMNPEKEIVLWKFTPYEENSRGVGPAEMAQAIAEGRPNRASKEMAYHVQEVLTAILAGGEAGGFTDVCSRMERPLPLAQRPVPIVNIGHTSFQMKNEAAMLHFYGDILGMKNLFTLTMGDLMVSMEERMGDAESQEKLKEMSEEQRRELKQRKESMKAVADKPWITYMKLADRQYLELFYDMGRPMEHVEDRKKNYGYTKLNFEVDSIEEIRDRLAAEGVEIATDIHPTADGSREIVVMDPDGNEVQFTEYAKDGSGAVPLTEDHRESCSAVRYTTQVAFQVQDAVNMVNFYCLGLGLKKIKTLTYGELCDFAEASGMADEKALMGMRMMGDRPWIDYIEVAPHQYIELFHTDGQQLQELRDLSGYDGYQHICLEVSDIHAAWDACIANGLKPDTEISLGADGAYQFWLVDPDGNRLELMEYAEGAKQLG
;
A
#
# COMPACT_ATOMS: atom_id res chain seq x y z
N MET A 1 -17.01 16.13 -10.97
CA MET A 1 -17.51 15.89 -12.33
C MET A 1 -18.94 15.39 -12.24
N LYS A 2 -19.87 15.97 -12.99
CA LYS A 2 -21.29 15.59 -12.98
C LYS A 2 -21.56 14.38 -13.87
N VAL A 3 -22.18 13.36 -13.30
CA VAL A 3 -22.35 12.04 -13.90
C VAL A 3 -23.82 11.67 -14.04
N GLY A 4 -24.21 11.23 -15.23
CA GLY A 4 -25.47 10.53 -15.48
C GLY A 4 -25.26 9.02 -15.55
N VAL A 5 -26.12 8.23 -14.91
CA VAL A 5 -26.02 6.75 -14.92
C VAL A 5 -27.10 6.15 -15.80
N ILE A 6 -26.74 5.32 -16.78
CA ILE A 6 -27.71 4.58 -17.60
C ILE A 6 -27.68 3.11 -17.18
N GLY A 7 -28.80 2.60 -16.69
CA GLY A 7 -28.94 1.21 -16.24
C GLY A 7 -29.23 1.12 -14.75
N SER A 8 -30.37 0.51 -14.41
CA SER A 8 -30.90 0.38 -13.04
C SER A 8 -30.97 -1.08 -12.59
N GLY A 9 -30.09 -1.94 -13.12
CA GLY A 9 -30.02 -3.36 -12.80
C GLY A 9 -29.26 -3.65 -11.49
N ALA A 10 -29.05 -4.92 -11.17
CA ALA A 10 -28.41 -5.33 -9.91
C ALA A 10 -27.02 -4.72 -9.67
N ILE A 11 -26.21 -4.56 -10.73
CA ILE A 11 -24.87 -3.96 -10.60
C ILE A 11 -24.90 -2.46 -10.30
N SER A 12 -26.00 -1.76 -10.62
CA SER A 12 -26.11 -0.31 -10.40
C SER A 12 -26.01 0.08 -8.93
N ASP A 13 -26.45 -0.80 -8.02
CA ASP A 13 -26.44 -0.51 -6.58
C ASP A 13 -25.02 -0.28 -6.04
N ILE A 14 -24.07 -1.14 -6.41
CA ILE A 14 -22.69 -0.99 -5.92
C ILE A 14 -21.99 0.23 -6.53
N TYR A 15 -22.24 0.52 -7.81
CA TYR A 15 -21.73 1.72 -8.46
C TYR A 15 -22.30 2.99 -7.83
N LEU A 16 -23.63 3.10 -7.71
CA LEU A 16 -24.28 4.28 -7.15
C LEU A 16 -23.84 4.52 -5.71
N LYS A 17 -23.84 3.47 -4.87
CA LYS A 17 -23.38 3.57 -3.49
C LYS A 17 -21.96 4.13 -3.42
N ASN A 18 -21.01 3.53 -4.14
CA ASN A 18 -19.62 3.97 -4.07
C ASN A 18 -19.41 5.36 -4.72
N MET A 19 -20.04 5.64 -5.87
CA MET A 19 -19.92 6.95 -6.54
C MET A 19 -20.53 8.10 -5.73
N ILE A 20 -21.53 7.83 -4.88
CA ILE A 20 -22.17 8.84 -4.03
C ILE A 20 -21.45 8.96 -2.68
N GLU A 21 -21.06 7.84 -2.06
CA GLU A 21 -20.58 7.83 -0.68
C GLU A 21 -19.06 7.84 -0.53
N LYS A 22 -18.30 7.41 -1.56
CA LYS A 22 -16.84 7.20 -1.44
C LYS A 22 -15.98 8.08 -2.35
N PHE A 23 -16.52 8.60 -3.45
CA PHE A 23 -15.73 9.29 -4.47
C PHE A 23 -16.13 10.76 -4.58
N ASP A 24 -15.43 11.62 -3.84
CA ASP A 24 -15.72 13.07 -3.75
C ASP A 24 -15.53 13.84 -5.08
N ASN A 25 -14.88 13.22 -6.07
CA ASN A 25 -14.68 13.82 -7.38
C ASN A 25 -15.82 13.53 -8.37
N LEU A 26 -16.84 12.78 -7.96
CA LEU A 26 -18.04 12.47 -8.74
C LEU A 26 -19.29 13.08 -8.09
N ASP A 27 -20.19 13.60 -8.92
CA ASP A 27 -21.51 14.10 -8.52
C ASP A 27 -22.56 13.39 -9.39
N VAL A 28 -23.30 12.43 -8.83
CA VAL A 28 -24.30 11.66 -9.56
C VAL A 28 -25.59 12.46 -9.66
N VAL A 29 -25.83 13.08 -10.83
CA VAL A 29 -26.92 14.06 -11.00
C VAL A 29 -28.22 13.48 -11.55
N CYS A 30 -28.19 12.29 -12.15
CA CYS A 30 -29.41 11.61 -12.60
C CYS A 30 -29.17 10.14 -12.95
N ILE A 31 -30.25 9.36 -12.99
CA ILE A 31 -30.29 7.99 -13.50
C ILE A 31 -31.36 7.82 -14.58
N ALA A 32 -31.03 7.06 -15.62
CA ALA A 32 -31.94 6.64 -16.68
C ALA A 32 -31.93 5.12 -16.85
N SER A 33 -33.01 4.58 -17.38
CA SER A 33 -33.15 3.15 -17.68
C SER A 33 -34.14 2.97 -18.82
N LYS A 34 -34.06 1.83 -19.53
CA LYS A 34 -35.01 1.48 -20.59
C LYS A 34 -36.47 1.50 -20.10
N HIS A 35 -36.68 1.11 -18.84
CA HIS A 35 -37.97 1.20 -18.18
C HIS A 35 -37.93 2.32 -17.14
N PHE A 36 -38.62 3.42 -17.42
CA PHE A 36 -38.59 4.62 -16.58
C PHE A 36 -38.95 4.34 -15.10
N GLU A 37 -39.90 3.44 -14.84
CA GLU A 37 -40.25 3.03 -13.47
C GLU A 37 -39.08 2.41 -12.70
N HIS A 38 -38.18 1.66 -13.37
CA HIS A 38 -36.98 1.12 -12.73
C HIS A 38 -35.96 2.22 -12.42
N ALA A 39 -35.81 3.21 -13.31
CA ALA A 39 -35.00 4.39 -13.04
C ALA A 39 -35.55 5.16 -11.84
N LYS A 40 -36.88 5.36 -11.78
CA LYS A 40 -37.56 6.03 -10.67
C LYS A 40 -37.37 5.32 -9.33
N ALA A 41 -37.55 4.00 -9.29
CA ALA A 41 -37.34 3.22 -8.07
C ALA A 41 -35.90 3.34 -7.56
N LYS A 42 -34.91 3.33 -8.47
CA LYS A 42 -33.49 3.46 -8.12
C LYS A 42 -33.14 4.90 -7.72
N ALA A 43 -33.69 5.89 -8.41
CA ALA A 43 -33.61 7.31 -8.06
C ALA A 43 -34.13 7.60 -6.65
N ASP A 44 -35.31 7.08 -6.29
CA ASP A 44 -35.90 7.24 -4.97
C ASP A 44 -35.01 6.61 -3.87
N GLN A 45 -34.36 5.47 -4.16
CA GLN A 45 -33.46 4.76 -3.24
C GLN A 45 -32.18 5.55 -2.92
N TYR A 46 -31.60 6.24 -3.92
CA TYR A 46 -30.33 6.97 -3.78
C TYR A 46 -30.49 8.49 -3.72
N HIS A 47 -31.74 8.98 -3.66
CA HIS A 47 -32.08 10.40 -3.59
C HIS A 47 -31.52 11.24 -4.76
N ILE A 48 -31.54 10.68 -5.97
CA ILE A 48 -31.13 11.34 -7.21
C ILE A 48 -32.30 11.48 -8.19
N PRO A 49 -32.30 12.42 -9.15
CA PRO A 49 -33.34 12.51 -10.17
C PRO A 49 -33.40 11.30 -11.13
N ALA A 50 -34.61 10.86 -11.47
CA ALA A 50 -34.83 9.97 -12.61
C ALA A 50 -35.11 10.77 -13.89
N CYS A 51 -34.60 10.30 -15.02
CA CYS A 51 -34.85 10.88 -16.33
C CYS A 51 -34.88 9.80 -17.44
N THR A 52 -35.26 10.20 -18.65
CA THR A 52 -35.05 9.40 -19.86
C THR A 52 -33.61 9.52 -20.36
N VAL A 53 -33.17 8.58 -21.21
CA VAL A 53 -31.83 8.65 -21.81
C VAL A 53 -31.69 9.92 -22.65
N GLU A 54 -32.73 10.26 -23.41
CA GLU A 54 -32.77 11.45 -24.26
C GLU A 54 -32.63 12.74 -23.44
N GLU A 55 -33.34 12.85 -22.32
CA GLU A 55 -33.21 13.99 -21.40
C GLU A 55 -31.81 14.08 -20.79
N MET A 56 -31.22 12.95 -20.40
CA MET A 56 -29.84 12.91 -19.85
C MET A 56 -28.82 13.39 -20.87
N LEU A 57 -28.88 12.90 -22.10
CA LEU A 57 -27.93 13.26 -23.15
C LEU A 57 -28.09 14.72 -23.61
N ALA A 58 -29.32 15.24 -23.58
CA ALA A 58 -29.61 16.64 -23.86
C ALA A 58 -29.23 17.61 -22.72
N ASN A 59 -29.03 17.11 -21.50
CA ASN A 59 -28.71 17.94 -20.35
C ASN A 59 -27.26 18.47 -20.44
N PRO A 60 -27.02 19.79 -20.53
CA PRO A 60 -25.67 20.33 -20.62
C PRO A 60 -24.84 20.14 -19.33
N GLU A 61 -25.49 19.92 -18.19
CA GLU A 61 -24.81 19.72 -16.90
C GLU A 61 -24.19 18.32 -16.75
N VAL A 62 -24.64 17.34 -17.53
CA VAL A 62 -24.04 15.99 -17.50
C VAL A 62 -22.73 16.03 -18.29
N GLU A 63 -21.61 15.71 -17.66
CA GLU A 63 -20.28 15.71 -18.31
C GLU A 63 -19.86 14.30 -18.72
N MET A 64 -20.18 13.31 -17.90
CA MET A 64 -19.87 11.90 -18.12
C MET A 64 -21.12 11.02 -17.98
N VAL A 65 -21.22 10.01 -18.84
CA VAL A 65 -22.22 8.94 -18.75
C VAL A 65 -21.55 7.66 -18.25
N VAL A 66 -22.10 7.08 -17.18
CA VAL A 66 -21.73 5.74 -16.72
C VAL A 66 -22.79 4.74 -17.19
N ASN A 67 -22.45 3.90 -18.16
CA ASN A 67 -23.34 2.93 -18.78
C ASN A 67 -23.21 1.55 -18.10
N LEU A 68 -24.24 1.14 -17.37
CA LEU A 68 -24.34 -0.12 -16.62
C LEU A 68 -25.42 -1.05 -17.21
N THR A 69 -25.70 -0.91 -18.50
CA THR A 69 -26.68 -1.74 -19.20
C THR A 69 -26.10 -3.11 -19.57
N PRO A 70 -26.90 -4.07 -20.09
CA PRO A 70 -26.37 -5.28 -20.67
C PRO A 70 -25.60 -5.01 -21.97
N VAL A 71 -24.57 -5.81 -22.26
CA VAL A 71 -23.61 -5.62 -23.38
C VAL A 71 -24.26 -5.32 -24.74
N GLY A 72 -25.38 -5.97 -25.07
CA GLY A 72 -26.09 -5.75 -26.33
C GLY A 72 -26.63 -4.34 -26.53
N ALA A 73 -26.73 -3.52 -25.47
CA ALA A 73 -27.13 -2.12 -25.54
C ALA A 73 -25.94 -1.15 -25.55
N HIS A 74 -24.71 -1.61 -25.24
CA HIS A 74 -23.56 -0.75 -25.03
C HIS A 74 -23.24 0.11 -26.25
N TYR A 75 -23.08 -0.51 -27.43
CA TYR A 75 -22.62 0.19 -28.62
C TYR A 75 -23.45 1.43 -28.94
N GLN A 76 -24.77 1.29 -29.01
CA GLN A 76 -25.64 2.41 -29.37
C GLN A 76 -25.64 3.49 -28.29
N LEU A 77 -25.69 3.12 -27.00
CA LEU A 77 -25.70 4.08 -25.90
C LEU A 77 -24.38 4.84 -25.76
N ILE A 78 -23.24 4.16 -25.91
CA ILE A 78 -21.92 4.79 -25.90
C ILE A 78 -21.80 5.75 -27.09
N LYS A 79 -22.18 5.31 -28.29
CA LYS A 79 -22.17 6.14 -29.49
C LYS A 79 -23.02 7.39 -29.32
N ASP A 80 -24.26 7.25 -28.85
CA ASP A 80 -25.17 8.38 -28.65
C ASP A 80 -24.64 9.37 -27.60
N ALA A 81 -24.04 8.88 -26.52
CA ALA A 81 -23.42 9.72 -25.51
C ALA A 81 -22.19 10.49 -26.04
N LEU A 82 -21.29 9.83 -26.75
CA LEU A 82 -20.15 10.49 -27.42
C LEU A 82 -20.62 11.50 -28.46
N LEU A 83 -21.67 11.17 -29.23
CA LEU A 83 -22.28 12.08 -30.21
C LEU A 83 -22.86 13.33 -29.54
N ALA A 84 -23.41 13.19 -28.33
CA ALA A 84 -23.92 14.27 -27.48
C ALA A 84 -22.82 15.05 -26.73
N GLY A 85 -21.54 14.74 -26.96
CA GLY A 85 -20.41 15.46 -26.35
C GLY A 85 -20.09 15.03 -24.92
N LYS A 86 -20.50 13.82 -24.50
CA LYS A 86 -20.30 13.31 -23.14
C LYS A 86 -19.12 12.36 -23.09
N HIS A 87 -18.32 12.43 -22.03
CA HIS A 87 -17.39 11.34 -21.69
C HIS A 87 -18.18 10.07 -21.35
N VAL A 88 -17.61 8.89 -21.57
CA VAL A 88 -18.32 7.63 -21.30
C VAL A 88 -17.46 6.64 -20.54
N TYR A 89 -17.98 6.11 -19.45
CA TYR A 89 -17.45 4.91 -18.81
C TYR A 89 -18.50 3.80 -18.91
N THR A 90 -18.15 2.62 -19.40
CA THR A 90 -19.12 1.52 -19.60
C THR A 90 -18.76 0.27 -18.83
N GLU A 91 -19.76 -0.49 -18.38
CA GLU A 91 -19.58 -1.84 -17.88
C GLU A 91 -18.97 -2.76 -18.94
N LYS A 92 -18.47 -3.92 -18.49
CA LYS A 92 -17.76 -4.88 -19.34
C LYS A 92 -18.73 -5.75 -20.14
N THR A 93 -18.35 -6.21 -21.33
CA THR A 93 -17.25 -5.72 -22.17
C THR A 93 -17.66 -4.42 -22.88
N MET A 94 -16.72 -3.68 -23.49
CA MET A 94 -17.03 -2.41 -24.15
C MET A 94 -18.18 -2.58 -25.16
N THR A 95 -18.12 -3.61 -26.00
CA THR A 95 -19.24 -4.03 -26.86
C THR A 95 -19.25 -5.56 -27.02
N ASP A 96 -20.17 -6.06 -27.84
CA ASP A 96 -20.30 -7.47 -28.25
C ASP A 96 -19.50 -7.81 -29.53
N ASP A 97 -18.86 -6.83 -30.19
CA ASP A 97 -18.22 -6.97 -31.49
C ASP A 97 -16.97 -6.09 -31.63
N VAL A 98 -15.86 -6.66 -32.10
CA VAL A 98 -14.57 -5.97 -32.16
C VAL A 98 -14.56 -4.77 -33.13
N GLU A 99 -15.31 -4.82 -34.22
CA GLU A 99 -15.40 -3.71 -35.17
C GLU A 99 -16.23 -2.56 -34.61
N LYS A 100 -17.31 -2.87 -33.88
CA LYS A 100 -18.08 -1.87 -33.12
C LYS A 100 -17.21 -1.19 -32.07
N ALA A 101 -16.39 -1.95 -31.34
CA ALA A 101 -15.44 -1.38 -30.37
C ALA A 101 -14.45 -0.43 -31.05
N ARG A 102 -13.86 -0.84 -32.19
CA ARG A 102 -12.96 0.01 -32.99
C ARG A 102 -13.63 1.33 -33.40
N GLU A 103 -14.86 1.28 -33.90
CA GLU A 103 -15.62 2.48 -34.28
C GLU A 103 -15.82 3.44 -33.10
N LEU A 104 -16.10 2.93 -31.89
CA LEU A 104 -16.27 3.77 -30.70
C LEU A 104 -14.97 4.41 -30.24
N VAL A 105 -13.84 3.70 -30.35
CA VAL A 105 -12.51 4.24 -30.05
C VAL A 105 -12.21 5.42 -30.99
N GLU A 106 -12.38 5.20 -32.29
CA GLU A 106 -12.18 6.21 -33.34
C GLU A 106 -13.10 7.42 -33.11
N LEU A 107 -14.38 7.19 -32.83
CA LEU A 107 -15.32 8.26 -32.53
C LEU A 107 -14.92 9.06 -31.28
N ALA A 108 -14.46 8.39 -30.22
CA ALA A 108 -14.00 9.08 -29.02
C ALA A 108 -12.77 9.95 -29.30
N ASP A 109 -11.84 9.48 -30.14
CA ASP A 109 -10.70 10.29 -30.61
C ASP A 109 -11.13 11.50 -31.44
N GLU A 110 -12.01 11.29 -32.42
CA GLU A 110 -12.54 12.36 -33.27
C GLU A 110 -13.24 13.47 -32.47
N ARG A 111 -13.89 13.10 -31.36
CA ARG A 111 -14.57 14.03 -30.46
C ARG A 111 -13.68 14.62 -29.38
N GLY A 112 -12.45 14.12 -29.20
CA GLY A 112 -11.58 14.50 -28.09
C GLY A 112 -12.18 14.14 -26.73
N LEU A 113 -12.95 13.04 -26.67
CA LEU A 113 -13.64 12.58 -25.46
C LEU A 113 -12.95 11.33 -24.91
N TYR A 114 -12.90 11.25 -23.59
CA TYR A 114 -12.51 10.04 -22.89
C TYR A 114 -13.60 8.97 -23.00
N LEU A 115 -13.16 7.74 -23.26
CA LEU A 115 -13.96 6.52 -23.16
C LEU A 115 -13.18 5.52 -22.30
N GLY A 116 -13.85 4.91 -21.33
CA GLY A 116 -13.30 3.85 -20.49
C GLY A 116 -14.27 2.69 -20.36
N SER A 117 -13.75 1.52 -19.97
CA SER A 117 -14.58 0.34 -19.75
C SER A 117 -14.07 -0.47 -18.58
N ALA A 118 -15.01 -1.02 -17.81
CA ALA A 118 -14.72 -2.06 -16.84
C ALA A 118 -14.10 -3.29 -17.54
N PRO A 119 -13.39 -4.18 -16.82
CA PRO A 119 -13.21 -4.21 -15.36
C PRO A 119 -12.32 -3.10 -14.80
N ASP A 120 -12.77 -2.40 -13.75
CA ASP A 120 -11.94 -1.50 -12.94
C ASP A 120 -11.28 -2.19 -11.74
N THR A 121 -11.49 -3.50 -11.59
CA THR A 121 -10.97 -4.28 -10.46
C THR A 121 -9.44 -4.34 -10.39
N PHE A 122 -8.73 -4.11 -11.51
CA PHE A 122 -7.27 -4.00 -11.52
C PHE A 122 -6.73 -2.75 -10.80
N LEU A 123 -7.59 -1.77 -10.54
CA LEU A 123 -7.30 -0.64 -9.66
C LEU A 123 -7.44 -1.02 -8.17
N GLY A 124 -7.94 -2.22 -7.87
CA GLY A 124 -8.03 -2.76 -6.53
C GLY A 124 -6.67 -3.09 -5.91
N SER A 125 -6.65 -3.09 -4.58
CA SER A 125 -5.44 -3.25 -3.77
C SER A 125 -4.60 -4.48 -4.10
N ALA A 126 -5.22 -5.63 -4.42
CA ALA A 126 -4.49 -6.84 -4.74
C ALA A 126 -3.67 -6.67 -6.04
N LEU A 127 -4.30 -6.20 -7.12
CA LEU A 127 -3.59 -6.03 -8.38
C LEU A 127 -2.62 -4.85 -8.37
N GLN A 128 -2.86 -3.81 -7.57
CA GLN A 128 -1.87 -2.76 -7.35
C GLN A 128 -0.64 -3.29 -6.56
N ALA A 129 -0.85 -4.13 -5.54
CA ALA A 129 0.25 -4.79 -4.82
C ALA A 129 1.08 -5.70 -5.75
N ALA A 130 0.40 -6.52 -6.56
CA ALA A 130 1.06 -7.37 -7.54
C ALA A 130 1.83 -6.55 -8.59
N ARG A 131 1.23 -5.45 -9.08
CA ARG A 131 1.88 -4.55 -10.04
C ARG A 131 3.15 -3.93 -9.46
N CYS A 132 3.10 -3.48 -8.21
CA CYS A 132 4.24 -2.91 -7.53
C CYS A 132 5.37 -3.92 -7.33
N ALA A 133 5.05 -5.15 -6.90
CA ALA A 133 6.04 -6.22 -6.76
C ALA A 133 6.78 -6.51 -8.07
N ILE A 134 6.06 -6.51 -9.20
CA ILE A 134 6.64 -6.70 -10.52
C ILE A 134 7.52 -5.50 -10.90
N ASP A 135 7.00 -4.27 -10.78
CA ASP A 135 7.72 -3.05 -11.20
C ASP A 135 8.97 -2.77 -10.34
N GLN A 136 8.95 -3.14 -9.06
CA GLN A 136 10.11 -3.06 -8.16
C GLN A 136 11.14 -4.19 -8.36
N GLY A 137 10.85 -5.16 -9.24
CA GLY A 137 11.75 -6.28 -9.51
C GLY A 137 11.85 -7.31 -8.39
N LEU A 138 10.83 -7.41 -7.52
CA LEU A 138 10.79 -8.38 -6.42
C LEU A 138 10.93 -9.82 -6.93
N LEU A 139 10.31 -10.12 -8.08
CA LEU A 139 10.39 -11.42 -8.76
C LEU A 139 11.66 -11.59 -9.63
N GLY A 140 12.49 -10.56 -9.76
CA GLY A 140 13.52 -10.52 -10.79
C GLY A 140 12.93 -10.40 -12.19
N GLU A 141 13.49 -11.12 -13.16
CA GLU A 141 12.96 -11.15 -14.53
C GLU A 141 11.73 -12.08 -14.58
N VAL A 142 10.57 -11.51 -14.89
CA VAL A 142 9.34 -12.29 -15.09
C VAL A 142 9.36 -12.94 -16.46
N HIS A 143 9.14 -14.26 -16.52
CA HIS A 143 9.20 -15.01 -17.77
C HIS A 143 7.92 -15.79 -18.09
N SER A 144 7.04 -16.04 -17.11
CA SER A 144 5.82 -16.82 -17.33
C SER A 144 4.68 -16.51 -16.38
N PHE A 145 3.46 -16.89 -16.76
CA PHE A 145 2.29 -16.94 -15.87
C PHE A 145 1.44 -18.18 -16.13
N ALA A 146 0.66 -18.59 -15.13
CA ALA A 146 -0.33 -19.65 -15.25
C ALA A 146 -1.64 -19.23 -14.57
N ILE A 147 -2.73 -19.32 -15.32
CA ILE A 147 -4.09 -19.07 -14.84
C ILE A 147 -4.93 -20.33 -15.06
N SER A 148 -5.63 -20.75 -14.02
CA SER A 148 -6.72 -21.72 -14.09
C SER A 148 -7.82 -21.29 -13.15
N ALA A 149 -9.02 -21.09 -13.68
CA ALA A 149 -10.18 -20.70 -12.88
C ALA A 149 -11.41 -21.52 -13.26
N ASN A 150 -12.31 -21.75 -12.31
CA ASN A 150 -13.55 -22.45 -12.57
C ASN A 150 -14.78 -21.65 -12.12
N ARG A 151 -15.91 -21.93 -12.78
CA ARG A 151 -17.24 -21.44 -12.42
C ARG A 151 -18.27 -22.56 -12.61
N ASN A 152 -19.50 -22.31 -12.16
CA ASN A 152 -20.62 -23.22 -12.36
C ASN A 152 -21.65 -22.64 -13.33
N ASN A 153 -21.62 -23.10 -14.58
CA ASN A 153 -22.55 -22.62 -15.61
C ASN A 153 -24.00 -23.03 -15.38
N ASP A 154 -24.29 -24.19 -14.76
CA ASP A 154 -25.68 -24.55 -14.42
C ASP A 154 -26.33 -23.45 -13.59
N LEU A 155 -25.58 -22.92 -12.62
CA LEU A 155 -26.02 -21.79 -11.81
C LEU A 155 -26.03 -20.49 -12.61
N LEU A 156 -24.90 -20.12 -13.23
CA LEU A 156 -24.72 -18.80 -13.83
C LEU A 156 -25.73 -18.53 -14.94
N VAL A 157 -25.93 -19.46 -15.87
CA VAL A 157 -26.88 -19.26 -16.97
C VAL A 157 -28.34 -19.33 -16.50
N SER A 158 -28.60 -19.92 -15.34
CA SER A 158 -29.93 -19.93 -14.69
C SER A 158 -30.27 -18.59 -14.04
N ILE A 159 -29.28 -17.90 -13.47
CA ILE A 159 -29.44 -16.58 -12.82
C ILE A 159 -29.38 -15.46 -13.85
N PHE A 160 -28.45 -15.55 -14.79
CA PHE A 160 -28.08 -14.49 -15.71
C PHE A 160 -28.38 -14.90 -17.14
N ALA A 161 -29.64 -14.72 -17.56
CA ALA A 161 -30.10 -15.11 -18.88
C ALA A 161 -29.29 -14.50 -20.05
N PHE A 162 -28.67 -13.32 -19.85
CA PHE A 162 -27.84 -12.67 -20.86
C PHE A 162 -26.58 -13.47 -21.20
N LEU A 163 -26.08 -14.33 -20.30
CA LEU A 163 -24.92 -15.19 -20.55
C LEU A 163 -25.15 -16.23 -21.66
N ARG A 164 -26.42 -16.43 -22.06
CA ARG A 164 -26.83 -17.32 -23.16
C ARG A 164 -26.80 -16.63 -24.54
N GLN A 165 -26.60 -15.31 -24.58
CA GLN A 165 -26.64 -14.51 -25.81
C GLN A 165 -25.27 -14.48 -26.52
N PRO A 166 -25.21 -14.21 -27.84
CA PRO A 166 -23.95 -13.95 -28.53
C PRO A 166 -23.17 -12.79 -27.91
N GLY A 167 -21.83 -12.88 -27.87
CA GLY A 167 -20.97 -11.88 -27.23
C GLY A 167 -21.01 -11.89 -25.70
N ALA A 168 -21.62 -12.92 -25.11
CA ALA A 168 -21.54 -13.23 -23.68
C ALA A 168 -20.82 -14.58 -23.49
N GLY A 169 -21.18 -15.38 -22.50
CA GLY A 169 -20.48 -16.63 -22.19
C GLY A 169 -19.38 -16.43 -21.16
N ILE A 170 -18.73 -17.53 -20.75
CA ILE A 170 -17.83 -17.50 -19.61
C ILE A 170 -16.56 -16.70 -19.91
N LEU A 171 -16.08 -16.72 -21.15
CA LEU A 171 -14.86 -16.02 -21.52
C LEU A 171 -15.07 -14.50 -21.50
N TYR A 172 -16.16 -14.00 -22.10
CA TYR A 172 -16.51 -12.58 -22.08
C TYR A 172 -16.96 -12.10 -20.69
N ASP A 173 -17.63 -12.94 -19.91
CA ASP A 173 -18.14 -12.54 -18.60
C ASP A 173 -17.07 -12.56 -17.51
N TYR A 174 -16.27 -13.62 -17.47
CA TYR A 174 -15.33 -13.89 -16.38
C TYR A 174 -13.87 -13.84 -16.85
N GLY A 175 -13.56 -14.40 -18.02
CA GLY A 175 -12.20 -14.36 -18.58
C GLY A 175 -11.66 -12.95 -18.83
N VAL A 176 -12.54 -11.99 -19.13
CA VAL A 176 -12.19 -10.57 -19.28
C VAL A 176 -11.45 -10.00 -18.05
N TYR A 177 -11.79 -10.43 -16.83
CA TYR A 177 -11.09 -9.98 -15.61
C TYR A 177 -9.62 -10.41 -15.62
N TYR A 178 -9.35 -11.65 -16.00
CA TYR A 178 -7.99 -12.20 -16.09
C TYR A 178 -7.18 -11.56 -17.21
N LEU A 179 -7.79 -11.33 -18.37
CA LEU A 179 -7.10 -10.66 -19.49
C LEU A 179 -6.83 -9.18 -19.19
N THR A 180 -7.75 -8.49 -18.52
CA THR A 180 -7.56 -7.11 -18.05
C THR A 180 -6.44 -7.06 -17.00
N ALA A 181 -6.42 -7.99 -16.04
CA ALA A 181 -5.35 -8.11 -15.07
C ALA A 181 -3.99 -8.36 -15.75
N LEU A 182 -3.89 -9.35 -16.64
CA LEU A 182 -2.66 -9.64 -17.39
C LEU A 182 -2.14 -8.43 -18.17
N THR A 183 -3.01 -7.75 -18.91
CA THR A 183 -2.63 -6.59 -19.72
C THR A 183 -2.26 -5.38 -18.86
N SER A 184 -2.87 -5.24 -17.68
CA SER A 184 -2.47 -4.22 -16.69
C SER A 184 -1.09 -4.47 -16.09
N LEU A 185 -0.67 -5.74 -15.95
CA LEU A 185 0.61 -6.12 -15.36
C LEU A 185 1.75 -6.13 -16.39
N PHE A 186 1.49 -6.63 -17.60
CA PHE A 186 2.53 -6.93 -18.59
C PHE A 186 2.42 -6.12 -19.89
N GLY A 187 1.32 -5.40 -20.10
CA GLY A 187 1.05 -4.70 -21.36
C GLY A 187 0.37 -5.61 -22.41
N PRO A 188 0.47 -5.28 -23.70
CA PRO A 188 -0.33 -5.91 -24.74
C PRO A 188 0.01 -7.38 -24.98
N VAL A 189 -1.02 -8.15 -25.37
CA VAL A 189 -0.92 -9.50 -25.91
C VAL A 189 -0.54 -9.39 -27.39
N LYS A 190 0.44 -10.18 -27.81
CA LYS A 190 0.91 -10.26 -29.20
C LYS A 190 0.09 -11.26 -30.03
N ARG A 191 -0.13 -12.45 -29.49
CA ARG A 191 -0.84 -13.54 -30.17
C ARG A 191 -1.35 -14.58 -29.19
N VAL A 192 -2.36 -15.33 -29.62
CA VAL A 192 -3.03 -16.37 -28.83
C VAL A 192 -3.19 -17.65 -29.64
N GLY A 193 -3.17 -18.80 -28.98
CA GLY A 193 -3.60 -20.08 -29.54
C GLY A 193 -4.48 -20.80 -28.52
N SER A 194 -5.55 -21.46 -28.95
CA SER A 194 -6.59 -21.92 -28.03
C SER A 194 -7.31 -23.19 -28.49
N VAL A 195 -7.96 -23.84 -27.53
CA VAL A 195 -8.93 -24.92 -27.71
C VAL A 195 -10.17 -24.57 -26.90
N ILE A 196 -11.33 -24.68 -27.53
CA ILE A 196 -12.62 -24.29 -26.94
C ILE A 196 -13.54 -25.51 -26.87
N GLY A 197 -14.18 -25.70 -25.71
CA GLY A 197 -15.17 -26.74 -25.47
C GLY A 197 -16.56 -26.15 -25.25
N THR A 198 -17.56 -26.86 -25.78
CA THR A 198 -18.97 -26.63 -25.43
C THR A 198 -19.67 -28.00 -25.31
N PRO A 199 -19.32 -28.78 -24.28
CA PRO A 199 -19.83 -30.14 -24.11
C PRO A 199 -21.36 -30.21 -24.00
N TYR A 200 -22.00 -29.15 -23.51
CA TYR A 200 -23.46 -29.09 -23.34
C TYR A 200 -24.07 -27.92 -24.10
N LYS A 201 -24.97 -28.24 -25.05
CA LYS A 201 -25.70 -27.23 -25.84
C LYS A 201 -27.04 -26.84 -25.23
N THR A 202 -27.55 -27.64 -24.28
CA THR A 202 -28.76 -27.33 -23.51
C THR A 202 -28.55 -27.66 -22.03
N ARG A 203 -29.25 -26.92 -21.15
CA ARG A 203 -29.26 -27.10 -19.69
C ARG A 203 -30.66 -26.92 -19.12
N VAL A 204 -30.87 -27.32 -17.87
CA VAL A 204 -32.13 -27.03 -17.15
C VAL A 204 -31.91 -25.85 -16.22
N ASN A 205 -32.87 -24.91 -16.14
CA ASN A 205 -32.79 -23.83 -15.17
C ASN A 205 -32.94 -24.39 -13.75
N ILE A 206 -31.91 -24.24 -12.92
CA ILE A 206 -31.89 -24.79 -11.55
C ILE A 206 -32.23 -23.76 -10.47
N MET A 207 -32.50 -22.50 -10.83
CA MET A 207 -32.74 -21.43 -9.86
C MET A 207 -34.22 -21.38 -9.44
N PRO A 208 -34.58 -21.74 -8.19
CA PRO A 208 -36.00 -21.84 -7.79
C PRO A 208 -36.78 -20.53 -7.88
N ALA A 209 -36.09 -19.39 -7.75
CA ALA A 209 -36.68 -18.06 -7.88
C ALA A 209 -36.87 -17.62 -9.35
N SER A 210 -36.34 -18.36 -10.32
CA SER A 210 -36.46 -18.04 -11.74
C SER A 210 -37.86 -18.42 -12.26
N PRO A 211 -38.49 -17.59 -13.10
CA PRO A 211 -39.71 -17.98 -13.81
C PRO A 211 -39.48 -19.13 -14.80
N GLU A 212 -38.23 -19.38 -15.19
CA GLU A 212 -37.82 -20.47 -16.08
C GLU A 212 -37.46 -21.75 -15.29
N PHE A 213 -37.64 -21.80 -13.97
CA PHE A 213 -37.22 -22.94 -13.14
C PHE A 213 -37.74 -24.29 -13.68
N GLY A 214 -36.82 -25.25 -13.85
CA GLY A 214 -37.10 -26.58 -14.38
C GLY A 214 -37.28 -26.64 -15.91
N GLN A 215 -37.19 -25.52 -16.62
CA GLN A 215 -37.28 -25.49 -18.09
C GLN A 215 -35.90 -25.70 -18.73
N GLU A 216 -35.90 -26.30 -19.92
CA GLU A 216 -34.69 -26.44 -20.74
C GLU A 216 -34.31 -25.08 -21.36
N MET A 217 -33.01 -24.82 -21.43
CA MET A 217 -32.40 -23.57 -21.87
C MET A 217 -31.31 -23.88 -22.88
N ASP A 218 -31.33 -23.19 -24.02
CA ASP A 218 -30.21 -23.23 -24.97
C ASP A 218 -28.99 -22.51 -24.37
N THR A 219 -27.82 -23.15 -24.49
CA THR A 219 -26.53 -22.64 -24.03
C THR A 219 -25.50 -22.81 -25.15
N PRO A 220 -25.55 -21.96 -26.20
CA PRO A 220 -24.71 -22.13 -27.39
C PRO A 220 -23.25 -21.75 -27.16
N ASN A 221 -23.00 -20.88 -26.18
CA ASN A 221 -21.70 -20.29 -25.84
C ASN A 221 -20.74 -21.31 -25.22
N GLU A 222 -19.46 -21.00 -25.29
CA GLU A 222 -18.40 -21.79 -24.70
C GLU A 222 -18.51 -21.92 -23.18
N SER A 223 -18.01 -23.04 -22.68
CA SER A 223 -17.95 -23.31 -21.25
C SER A 223 -16.61 -23.89 -20.81
N GLU A 224 -15.75 -24.29 -21.74
CA GLU A 224 -14.37 -24.69 -21.46
C GLU A 224 -13.44 -23.92 -22.40
N VAL A 225 -12.41 -23.29 -21.86
CA VAL A 225 -11.41 -22.52 -22.60
C VAL A 225 -10.03 -22.89 -22.12
N ALA A 226 -9.15 -23.31 -23.03
CA ALA A 226 -7.73 -23.46 -22.77
C ALA A 226 -6.94 -22.66 -23.82
N ALA A 227 -6.16 -21.68 -23.39
CA ALA A 227 -5.41 -20.79 -24.26
C ALA A 227 -3.95 -20.63 -23.81
N ILE A 228 -3.07 -20.43 -24.79
CA ILE A 228 -1.68 -20.01 -24.62
C ILE A 228 -1.57 -18.59 -25.16
N LEU A 229 -1.01 -17.69 -24.36
CA LEU A 229 -0.85 -16.29 -24.70
C LEU A 229 0.64 -15.94 -24.74
N GLN A 230 1.02 -15.14 -25.74
CA GLN A 230 2.32 -14.49 -25.80
C GLN A 230 2.12 -12.98 -25.69
N MET A 231 2.74 -12.36 -24.69
CA MET A 231 2.77 -10.90 -24.51
C MET A 231 3.80 -10.25 -25.46
N GLU A 232 3.67 -8.97 -25.76
CA GLU A 232 4.64 -8.26 -26.62
C GLU A 232 6.04 -8.16 -25.99
N ASN A 233 6.10 -8.07 -24.65
CA ASN A 233 7.36 -8.04 -23.90
C ASN A 233 8.08 -9.40 -23.80
N GLY A 234 7.52 -10.46 -24.39
CA GLY A 234 8.11 -11.80 -24.42
C GLY A 234 7.63 -12.76 -23.33
N VAL A 235 6.92 -12.28 -22.30
CA VAL A 235 6.29 -13.15 -21.29
C VAL A 235 5.27 -14.06 -21.98
N THR A 236 5.25 -15.35 -21.62
CA THR A 236 4.29 -16.32 -22.16
C THR A 236 3.58 -17.06 -21.04
N GLY A 237 2.32 -17.44 -21.23
CA GLY A 237 1.60 -18.15 -20.19
C GLY A 237 0.33 -18.83 -20.69
N THR A 238 -0.38 -19.46 -19.76
CA THR A 238 -1.63 -20.19 -20.04
C THR A 238 -2.81 -19.55 -19.34
N LEU A 239 -3.97 -19.57 -20.00
CA LEU A 239 -5.27 -19.25 -19.45
C LEU A 239 -6.19 -20.46 -19.61
N HIS A 240 -6.67 -21.00 -18.49
CA HIS A 240 -7.67 -22.05 -18.46
C HIS A 240 -8.91 -21.58 -17.70
N ILE A 241 -10.09 -21.73 -18.30
CA ILE A 241 -11.38 -21.41 -17.69
C ILE A 241 -12.31 -22.60 -17.89
N ASP A 242 -12.81 -23.17 -16.80
CA ASP A 242 -13.74 -24.30 -16.79
C ASP A 242 -15.05 -23.92 -16.09
N ALA A 243 -16.13 -23.80 -16.85
CA ALA A 243 -17.46 -23.49 -16.33
C ALA A 243 -18.31 -24.74 -16.06
N GLU A 244 -17.79 -25.94 -16.31
CA GLU A 244 -18.46 -27.23 -16.05
C GLU A 244 -18.16 -27.77 -14.65
N SER A 245 -17.92 -26.85 -13.72
CA SER A 245 -17.44 -27.20 -12.40
C SER A 245 -18.51 -27.14 -11.32
N HIS A 246 -18.16 -27.64 -10.14
CA HIS A 246 -19.01 -27.58 -8.95
C HIS A 246 -19.14 -26.13 -8.43
N PHE A 247 -20.07 -25.93 -7.49
CA PHE A 247 -20.46 -24.62 -6.95
C PHE A 247 -19.31 -23.83 -6.28
N MET A 248 -18.19 -24.48 -5.92
CA MET A 248 -17.04 -23.79 -5.33
C MET A 248 -16.13 -23.26 -6.42
N ASP A 249 -16.22 -21.96 -6.66
CA ASP A 249 -15.30 -21.23 -7.53
C ASP A 249 -13.88 -21.28 -6.93
N GLN A 250 -12.90 -21.65 -7.74
CA GLN A 250 -11.47 -21.61 -7.42
C GLN A 250 -10.75 -20.82 -8.51
N SER A 251 -9.75 -20.06 -8.08
CA SER A 251 -8.85 -19.32 -8.96
C SER A 251 -7.41 -19.64 -8.61
N TYR A 252 -6.64 -20.06 -9.59
CA TYR A 252 -5.19 -20.10 -9.53
C TYR A 252 -4.66 -19.07 -10.51
N PHE A 253 -3.90 -18.11 -10.00
CA PHE A 253 -3.18 -17.13 -10.81
C PHE A 253 -1.77 -16.98 -10.25
N ALA A 254 -0.78 -17.48 -10.97
CA ALA A 254 0.63 -17.39 -10.59
C ALA A 254 1.45 -16.69 -11.68
N VAL A 255 2.41 -15.89 -11.23
CA VAL A 255 3.45 -15.27 -12.06
C VAL A 255 4.79 -15.81 -11.60
N TYR A 256 5.63 -16.19 -12.56
CA TYR A 256 6.94 -16.81 -12.32
C TYR A 256 8.06 -15.90 -12.79
N GLY A 257 9.02 -15.64 -11.90
CA GLY A 257 10.24 -14.91 -12.21
C GLY A 257 11.48 -15.57 -11.63
N THR A 258 12.65 -15.01 -11.96
CA THR A 258 13.95 -15.59 -11.59
C THR A 258 14.25 -15.60 -10.09
N LYS A 259 13.52 -14.81 -9.28
CA LYS A 259 13.68 -14.73 -7.82
C LYS A 259 12.54 -15.36 -7.02
N GLY A 260 11.47 -15.83 -7.66
CA GLY A 260 10.35 -16.48 -6.96
C GLY A 260 9.04 -16.51 -7.74
N ILE A 261 7.97 -16.85 -7.02
CA ILE A 261 6.61 -16.99 -7.55
C ILE A 261 5.71 -15.98 -6.85
N LEU A 262 4.88 -15.26 -7.61
CA LEU A 262 3.84 -14.39 -7.08
C LEU A 262 2.48 -15.01 -7.35
N TYR A 263 1.74 -15.30 -6.28
CA TYR A 263 0.37 -15.78 -6.34
C TYR A 263 -0.59 -14.63 -6.18
N LEU A 264 -1.49 -14.50 -7.14
CA LEU A 264 -2.55 -13.50 -7.19
C LEU A 264 -3.89 -14.13 -6.79
N THR A 265 -4.87 -13.26 -6.54
CA THR A 265 -6.25 -13.63 -6.23
C THR A 265 -7.12 -13.62 -7.49
N ASP A 266 -8.40 -13.99 -7.34
CA ASP A 266 -9.39 -13.81 -8.41
C ASP A 266 -9.52 -12.31 -8.76
N PRO A 267 -9.17 -11.89 -9.99
CA PRO A 267 -9.23 -10.49 -10.41
C PRO A 267 -10.65 -9.95 -10.57
N ASN A 268 -11.70 -10.76 -10.39
CA ASN A 268 -13.07 -10.28 -10.22
C ASN A 268 -13.28 -9.59 -8.84
N GLY A 269 -12.41 -9.90 -7.86
CA GLY A 269 -12.31 -9.18 -6.60
C GLY A 269 -11.42 -7.93 -6.71
N PHE A 270 -11.44 -7.09 -5.68
CA PHE A 270 -10.56 -5.92 -5.55
C PHE A 270 -9.36 -6.19 -4.62
N GLY A 271 -9.59 -6.93 -3.54
CA GLY A 271 -8.58 -7.29 -2.56
C GLY A 271 -8.25 -8.78 -2.53
N GLY A 272 -7.96 -9.25 -1.32
CA GLY A 272 -7.39 -10.57 -1.06
C GLY A 272 -5.87 -10.56 -1.06
N ASP A 273 -5.28 -11.66 -0.63
CA ASP A 273 -3.87 -11.75 -0.30
C ASP A 273 -3.03 -12.12 -1.53
N VAL A 274 -2.21 -11.18 -1.98
CA VAL A 274 -1.13 -11.45 -2.93
C VAL A 274 0.05 -12.01 -2.16
N ARG A 275 0.56 -13.16 -2.58
CA ARG A 275 1.60 -13.88 -1.84
C ARG A 275 2.84 -14.04 -2.70
N PHE A 276 3.99 -13.62 -2.18
CA PHE A 276 5.29 -13.84 -2.80
C PHE A 276 5.99 -15.02 -2.12
N LEU A 277 6.40 -16.01 -2.91
CA LEU A 277 7.23 -17.13 -2.49
C LEU A 277 8.63 -16.96 -3.09
N PRO A 278 9.63 -16.54 -2.30
CA PRO A 278 10.99 -16.39 -2.81
C PRO A 278 11.64 -17.74 -3.09
N ASN A 279 12.64 -17.74 -3.97
CA ASN A 279 13.46 -18.92 -4.22
C ASN A 279 14.30 -19.29 -2.98
N PRO A 280 14.33 -20.58 -2.58
CA PRO A 280 15.12 -20.99 -1.43
C PRO A 280 16.62 -20.97 -1.75
N LEU A 281 17.43 -20.42 -0.85
CA LEU A 281 18.91 -20.58 -0.91
C LEU A 281 19.30 -22.03 -0.68
N ASN A 282 18.66 -22.64 0.31
CA ASN A 282 18.90 -24.02 0.68
C ASN A 282 17.67 -24.83 0.24
N PRO A 283 17.80 -25.70 -0.77
CA PRO A 283 16.71 -26.57 -1.19
C PRO A 283 16.15 -27.46 -0.07
N MET A 284 16.90 -27.65 1.02
CA MET A 284 16.47 -28.39 2.22
C MET A 284 15.64 -27.56 3.20
N ASN A 285 15.60 -26.24 3.05
CA ASN A 285 14.82 -25.34 3.89
C ASN A 285 13.93 -24.44 3.01
N PRO A 286 12.65 -24.80 2.81
CA PRO A 286 11.76 -24.00 1.98
C PRO A 286 11.54 -22.62 2.60
N GLU A 287 11.52 -21.60 1.75
CA GLU A 287 11.14 -20.25 2.16
C GLU A 287 9.65 -20.20 2.50
N LYS A 288 9.29 -19.24 3.34
CA LYS A 288 7.88 -18.95 3.64
C LYS A 288 7.31 -17.97 2.64
N GLU A 289 6.01 -18.09 2.39
CA GLU A 289 5.28 -17.11 1.62
C GLU A 289 5.14 -15.82 2.42
N ILE A 290 5.35 -14.69 1.76
CA ILE A 290 5.16 -13.34 2.28
C ILE A 290 3.84 -12.82 1.69
N VAL A 291 2.87 -12.50 2.55
CA VAL A 291 1.65 -11.80 2.12
C VAL A 291 2.02 -10.33 1.93
N LEU A 292 1.88 -9.81 0.71
CA LEU A 292 2.26 -8.44 0.40
C LEU A 292 1.25 -7.44 0.98
N TRP A 293 1.78 -6.36 1.56
CA TRP A 293 1.00 -5.26 2.08
C TRP A 293 0.24 -4.54 0.95
N LYS A 294 -0.98 -4.13 1.28
CA LYS A 294 -1.94 -3.48 0.37
C LYS A 294 -1.95 -1.98 0.65
N PHE A 295 -1.38 -1.21 -0.27
CA PHE A 295 -1.15 0.24 -0.13
C PHE A 295 -2.18 1.11 -0.87
N THR A 296 -3.40 0.60 -1.04
CA THR A 296 -4.51 1.37 -1.60
C THR A 296 -5.79 1.06 -0.82
N PRO A 297 -6.72 2.01 -0.67
CA PRO A 297 -7.93 1.81 0.13
C PRO A 297 -8.96 0.87 -0.51
N TYR A 298 -8.74 0.44 -1.75
CA TYR A 298 -9.69 -0.38 -2.52
C TYR A 298 -9.51 -1.88 -2.25
N GLU A 299 -9.67 -2.31 -0.99
CA GLU A 299 -9.64 -3.72 -0.60
C GLU A 299 -10.96 -4.46 -0.85
N GLU A 300 -12.06 -3.72 -0.79
CA GLU A 300 -13.42 -4.21 -0.92
C GLU A 300 -14.02 -3.86 -2.29
N ASN A 301 -15.27 -4.27 -2.53
CA ASN A 301 -15.96 -4.00 -3.79
C ASN A 301 -16.10 -2.48 -4.03
N SER A 302 -15.18 -1.95 -4.83
CA SER A 302 -14.99 -0.52 -5.08
C SER A 302 -15.39 -0.11 -6.50
N ARG A 303 -16.28 -0.90 -7.13
CA ARG A 303 -16.86 -0.57 -8.45
C ARG A 303 -17.38 0.85 -8.46
N GLY A 304 -17.01 1.61 -9.47
CA GLY A 304 -17.11 3.08 -9.49
C GLY A 304 -15.75 3.77 -9.39
N VAL A 305 -14.70 3.05 -8.98
CA VAL A 305 -13.32 3.56 -9.01
C VAL A 305 -12.84 3.84 -10.44
N GLY A 306 -13.29 3.08 -11.45
CA GLY A 306 -12.98 3.36 -12.85
C GLY A 306 -13.47 4.75 -13.31
N PRO A 307 -14.77 5.07 -13.16
CA PRO A 307 -15.29 6.42 -13.39
C PRO A 307 -14.59 7.50 -12.57
N ALA A 308 -14.28 7.24 -11.29
CA ALA A 308 -13.59 8.19 -10.42
C ALA A 308 -12.16 8.47 -10.89
N GLU A 309 -11.42 7.44 -11.27
CA GLU A 309 -10.07 7.53 -11.83
C GLU A 309 -10.08 8.27 -13.18
N MET A 310 -11.08 8.00 -14.02
CA MET A 310 -11.27 8.66 -15.30
C MET A 310 -11.61 10.15 -15.14
N ALA A 311 -12.47 10.50 -14.18
CA ALA A 311 -12.76 11.90 -13.85
C ALA A 311 -11.50 12.66 -13.39
N GLN A 312 -10.66 12.01 -12.58
CA GLN A 312 -9.36 12.56 -12.20
C GLN A 312 -8.42 12.70 -13.41
N ALA A 313 -8.37 11.68 -14.29
CA ALA A 313 -7.56 11.71 -15.50
C ALA A 313 -7.93 12.87 -16.43
N ILE A 314 -9.23 13.13 -16.60
CA ILE A 314 -9.77 14.26 -17.35
C ILE A 314 -9.32 15.59 -16.74
N ALA A 315 -9.43 15.73 -15.42
CA ALA A 315 -9.01 16.95 -14.71
C ALA A 315 -7.50 17.22 -14.84
N GLU A 316 -6.69 16.17 -14.88
CA GLU A 316 -5.22 16.23 -15.00
C GLU A 316 -4.72 16.26 -16.46
N GLY A 317 -5.60 16.02 -17.45
CA GLY A 317 -5.23 15.99 -18.87
C GLY A 317 -4.36 14.79 -19.27
N ARG A 318 -4.48 13.66 -18.57
CA ARG A 318 -3.75 12.41 -18.85
C ARG A 318 -4.70 11.28 -19.28
N PRO A 319 -4.24 10.23 -19.98
CA PRO A 319 -5.06 9.05 -20.24
C PRO A 319 -5.63 8.44 -18.95
N ASN A 320 -6.89 7.99 -18.99
CA ASN A 320 -7.47 7.17 -17.93
C ASN A 320 -6.90 5.75 -18.00
N ARG A 321 -6.80 5.06 -16.85
CA ARG A 321 -6.14 3.74 -16.76
C ARG A 321 -6.99 2.62 -17.36
N ALA A 322 -8.29 2.65 -17.10
CA ALA A 322 -9.27 1.74 -17.72
C ALA A 322 -9.69 2.26 -19.10
N SER A 323 -8.71 2.48 -19.98
CA SER A 323 -8.86 3.22 -21.23
C SER A 323 -9.61 2.45 -22.31
N LYS A 324 -10.11 3.18 -23.32
CA LYS A 324 -10.72 2.60 -24.51
C LYS A 324 -9.75 1.71 -25.29
N GLU A 325 -8.46 2.05 -25.34
CA GLU A 325 -7.42 1.25 -26.01
C GLU A 325 -7.22 -0.08 -25.30
N MET A 326 -7.12 -0.08 -23.97
CA MET A 326 -7.01 -1.32 -23.18
C MET A 326 -8.26 -2.18 -23.34
N ALA A 327 -9.45 -1.59 -23.25
CA ALA A 327 -10.70 -2.32 -23.37
C ALA A 327 -10.92 -2.88 -24.79
N TYR A 328 -10.57 -2.12 -25.83
CA TYR A 328 -10.57 -2.59 -27.21
C TYR A 328 -9.58 -3.76 -27.40
N HIS A 329 -8.38 -3.62 -26.86
CA HIS A 329 -7.36 -4.66 -26.93
C HIS A 329 -7.79 -5.96 -26.26
N VAL A 330 -8.30 -5.88 -25.02
CA VAL A 330 -8.84 -7.05 -24.33
C VAL A 330 -10.00 -7.68 -25.10
N GLN A 331 -10.87 -6.89 -25.73
CA GLN A 331 -11.97 -7.39 -26.54
C GLN A 331 -11.49 -8.13 -27.81
N GLU A 332 -10.43 -7.63 -28.47
CA GLU A 332 -9.81 -8.36 -29.59
C GLU A 332 -9.17 -9.67 -29.10
N VAL A 333 -8.50 -9.69 -27.95
CA VAL A 333 -7.92 -10.91 -27.37
C VAL A 333 -9.00 -11.96 -27.08
N LEU A 334 -10.12 -11.55 -26.47
CA LEU A 334 -11.28 -12.44 -26.23
C LEU A 334 -11.78 -13.04 -27.55
N THR A 335 -11.94 -12.21 -28.58
CA THR A 335 -12.39 -12.63 -29.92
C THR A 335 -11.38 -13.59 -30.57
N ALA A 336 -10.09 -13.30 -30.46
CA ALA A 336 -9.01 -14.11 -31.03
C ALA A 336 -8.90 -15.48 -30.35
N ILE A 337 -9.14 -15.57 -29.04
CA ILE A 337 -9.20 -16.84 -28.31
C ILE A 337 -10.35 -17.71 -28.83
N LEU A 338 -11.54 -17.15 -29.06
CA LEU A 338 -12.65 -17.94 -29.59
C LEU A 338 -12.40 -18.39 -31.04
N ALA A 339 -11.87 -17.51 -31.88
CA ALA A 339 -11.55 -17.82 -33.27
C ALA A 339 -10.42 -18.88 -33.39
N GLY A 340 -9.42 -18.83 -32.51
CA GLY A 340 -8.27 -19.74 -32.52
C GLY A 340 -8.65 -21.21 -32.37
N GLY A 341 -9.70 -21.50 -31.58
CA GLY A 341 -10.22 -22.86 -31.40
C GLY A 341 -10.73 -23.50 -32.69
N GLU A 342 -11.23 -22.70 -33.62
CA GLU A 342 -11.74 -23.16 -34.92
C GLU A 342 -10.63 -23.23 -35.99
N ALA A 343 -9.64 -22.34 -35.93
CA ALA A 343 -8.59 -22.20 -36.93
C ALA A 343 -7.41 -23.19 -36.77
N GLY A 344 -7.22 -23.78 -35.58
CA GLY A 344 -6.19 -24.79 -35.30
C GLY A 344 -4.75 -24.25 -35.25
N GLY A 345 -4.55 -22.95 -35.03
CA GLY A 345 -3.25 -22.27 -35.01
C GLY A 345 -3.20 -21.06 -34.08
N PHE A 346 -2.15 -20.25 -34.21
CA PHE A 346 -2.05 -18.97 -33.48
C PHE A 346 -2.72 -17.84 -34.28
N THR A 347 -3.45 -16.97 -33.58
CA THR A 347 -4.04 -15.74 -34.09
C THR A 347 -3.26 -14.54 -33.54
N ASP A 348 -2.78 -13.68 -34.41
CA ASP A 348 -2.12 -12.42 -34.02
C ASP A 348 -3.16 -11.38 -33.58
N VAL A 349 -2.81 -10.62 -32.55
CA VAL A 349 -3.63 -9.51 -32.01
C VAL A 349 -3.05 -8.20 -32.55
N CYS A 350 -3.87 -7.40 -33.22
CA CYS A 350 -3.42 -6.25 -34.00
C CYS A 350 -3.58 -4.90 -33.27
N SER A 351 -4.55 -4.80 -32.37
CA SER A 351 -4.75 -3.63 -31.53
C SER A 351 -3.57 -3.39 -30.61
N ARG A 352 -3.41 -2.12 -30.19
CA ARG A 352 -2.34 -1.70 -29.30
C ARG A 352 -2.92 -1.00 -28.09
N MET A 353 -2.18 -1.09 -26.99
CA MET A 353 -2.42 -0.36 -25.76
C MET A 353 -1.07 -0.10 -25.08
N GLU A 354 -1.01 0.96 -24.28
CA GLU A 354 0.09 1.16 -23.35
C GLU A 354 -0.26 0.53 -22.00
N ARG A 355 0.72 -0.13 -21.36
CA ARG A 355 0.53 -0.67 -20.02
C ARG A 355 0.12 0.48 -19.07
N PRO A 356 -1.06 0.45 -18.43
CA PRO A 356 -1.54 1.56 -17.61
C PRO A 356 -0.57 1.83 -16.45
N LEU A 357 -0.41 3.10 -16.08
CA LEU A 357 0.38 3.47 -14.89
C LEU A 357 -0.30 2.93 -13.62
N PRO A 358 0.46 2.54 -12.58
CA PRO A 358 -0.13 2.20 -11.27
C PRO A 358 -0.82 3.43 -10.66
N LEU A 359 -1.70 3.21 -9.68
CA LEU A 359 -2.27 4.32 -8.90
C LEU A 359 -1.16 5.05 -8.17
N ALA A 360 -1.19 6.39 -8.23
CA ALA A 360 -0.20 7.23 -7.58
C ALA A 360 -0.50 7.35 -6.08
N GLN A 361 0.56 7.34 -5.28
CA GLN A 361 0.52 7.53 -3.84
C GLN A 361 0.47 9.04 -3.56
N ARG A 362 -0.24 9.43 -2.51
CA ARG A 362 -0.22 10.81 -2.03
C ARG A 362 1.03 11.03 -1.18
N PRO A 363 1.81 12.10 -1.41
CA PRO A 363 2.96 12.38 -0.58
C PRO A 363 2.51 12.73 0.85
N VAL A 364 3.10 12.09 1.85
CA VAL A 364 2.95 12.53 3.25
C VAL A 364 3.96 13.66 3.47
N PRO A 365 3.56 14.82 4.01
CA PRO A 365 4.41 16.00 4.10
C PRO A 365 5.41 15.91 5.26
N ILE A 366 6.21 14.84 5.28
CA ILE A 366 7.28 14.58 6.25
C ILE A 366 8.44 15.54 5.99
N VAL A 367 8.94 16.16 7.06
CA VAL A 367 10.00 17.18 6.99
C VAL A 367 11.32 16.72 7.60
N ASN A 368 11.28 15.91 8.66
CA ASN A 368 12.48 15.37 9.33
C ASN A 368 12.13 14.25 10.32
N ILE A 369 13.16 13.53 10.78
CA ILE A 369 13.06 12.79 12.05
C ILE A 369 13.01 13.84 13.17
N GLY A 370 11.88 13.92 13.87
CA GLY A 370 11.60 14.91 14.91
C GLY A 370 12.19 14.51 16.25
N HIS A 371 11.82 13.33 16.74
CA HIS A 371 12.42 12.77 17.96
C HIS A 371 12.53 11.26 17.95
N THR A 372 13.42 10.78 18.81
CA THR A 372 13.53 9.37 19.17
C THR A 372 13.38 9.23 20.67
N SER A 373 12.68 8.21 21.12
CA SER A 373 12.30 8.07 22.52
C SER A 373 12.92 6.87 23.21
N PHE A 374 13.18 7.05 24.50
CA PHE A 374 13.78 6.06 25.38
C PHE A 374 12.98 5.97 26.68
N GLN A 375 12.73 4.75 27.11
CA GLN A 375 12.30 4.46 28.47
C GLN A 375 13.53 4.25 29.34
N MET A 376 13.75 5.15 30.31
CA MET A 376 14.93 5.10 31.16
C MET A 376 14.78 4.09 32.29
N LYS A 377 15.90 3.45 32.63
CA LYS A 377 16.12 2.67 33.84
C LYS A 377 17.02 3.40 34.82
N ASN A 378 18.09 4.04 34.35
CA ASN A 378 18.98 4.87 35.18
C ASN A 378 18.88 6.35 34.79
N GLU A 379 17.84 7.01 35.32
CA GLU A 379 17.49 8.41 35.02
C GLU A 379 18.69 9.37 35.12
N ALA A 380 19.43 9.32 36.24
CA ALA A 380 20.54 10.24 36.48
C ALA A 380 21.70 10.01 35.52
N ALA A 381 22.02 8.75 35.21
CA ALA A 381 23.11 8.44 34.28
C ALA A 381 22.72 8.76 32.83
N MET A 382 21.48 8.49 32.43
CA MET A 382 20.97 8.82 31.09
C MET A 382 20.96 10.34 30.85
N LEU A 383 20.48 11.12 31.82
CA LEU A 383 20.51 12.59 31.74
C LEU A 383 21.94 13.14 31.70
N HIS A 384 22.86 12.55 32.46
CA HIS A 384 24.28 12.91 32.42
C HIS A 384 24.89 12.57 31.05
N PHE A 385 24.62 11.39 30.50
CA PHE A 385 25.15 10.95 29.20
C PHE A 385 24.67 11.86 28.06
N TYR A 386 23.36 12.00 27.86
CA TYR A 386 22.83 12.80 26.76
C TYR A 386 23.01 14.31 27.01
N GLY A 387 22.95 14.77 28.27
CA GLY A 387 23.04 16.17 28.63
C GLY A 387 24.47 16.67 28.76
N ASP A 388 25.23 16.14 29.72
CA ASP A 388 26.54 16.68 30.08
C ASP A 388 27.66 16.18 29.14
N ILE A 389 27.64 14.90 28.75
CA ILE A 389 28.66 14.31 27.87
C ILE A 389 28.42 14.74 26.42
N LEU A 390 27.23 14.43 25.90
CA LEU A 390 26.88 14.75 24.52
C LEU A 390 26.54 16.24 24.33
N GLY A 391 26.16 16.97 25.39
CA GLY A 391 25.90 18.40 25.31
C GLY A 391 24.47 18.76 24.90
N MET A 392 23.52 17.82 24.91
CA MET A 392 22.13 18.12 24.58
C MET A 392 21.49 18.98 25.67
N LYS A 393 20.67 19.96 25.27
CA LYS A 393 20.05 20.90 26.21
C LYS A 393 18.75 20.33 26.77
N ASN A 394 18.64 20.14 28.08
CA ASN A 394 17.35 19.89 28.73
C ASN A 394 16.42 21.09 28.48
N LEU A 395 15.37 20.87 27.70
CA LEU A 395 14.46 21.92 27.25
C LEU A 395 13.31 22.12 28.25
N PHE A 396 12.63 21.02 28.59
CA PHE A 396 11.61 20.97 29.63
C PHE A 396 11.34 19.52 30.06
N THR A 397 10.69 19.38 31.21
CA THR A 397 10.18 18.11 31.74
C THR A 397 8.68 18.25 31.96
N LEU A 398 7.89 17.31 31.43
CA LEU A 398 6.47 17.19 31.74
C LEU A 398 6.28 16.23 32.90
N THR A 399 5.31 16.56 33.74
CA THR A 399 4.88 15.74 34.87
C THR A 399 3.65 14.93 34.51
N MET A 400 3.31 13.96 35.35
CA MET A 400 2.02 13.26 35.23
C MET A 400 0.83 14.20 35.33
N GLY A 401 0.95 15.30 36.10
CA GLY A 401 -0.06 16.34 36.19
C GLY A 401 -0.32 17.03 34.85
N ASP A 402 0.73 17.33 34.09
CA ASP A 402 0.61 17.92 32.75
C ASP A 402 -0.12 16.98 31.78
N LEU A 403 0.25 15.69 31.81
CA LEU A 403 -0.44 14.66 31.03
C LEU A 403 -1.92 14.57 31.40
N MET A 404 -2.23 14.61 32.70
CA MET A 404 -3.62 14.59 33.18
C MET A 404 -4.43 15.77 32.67
N VAL A 405 -3.89 16.99 32.74
CA VAL A 405 -4.57 18.18 32.23
C VAL A 405 -4.87 18.02 30.73
N SER A 406 -3.88 17.61 29.94
CA SER A 406 -4.06 17.34 28.51
C SER A 406 -5.13 16.27 28.22
N MET A 407 -5.18 15.19 29.02
CA MET A 407 -6.22 14.18 28.89
C MET A 407 -7.61 14.71 29.27
N GLU A 408 -7.70 15.56 30.29
CA GLU A 408 -8.97 16.15 30.73
C GLU A 408 -9.52 17.17 29.73
N GLU A 409 -8.66 17.97 29.12
CA GLU A 409 -9.03 18.89 28.04
C GLU A 409 -9.55 18.12 26.82
N ARG A 410 -8.88 17.03 26.42
CA ARG A 410 -9.38 16.12 25.37
C ARG A 410 -10.74 15.52 25.73
N MET A 411 -10.91 15.01 26.95
CA MET A 411 -12.21 14.49 27.40
C MET A 411 -13.31 15.55 27.53
N GLY A 412 -12.97 16.84 27.46
CA GLY A 412 -13.91 17.96 27.58
C GLY A 412 -14.67 18.28 26.29
N ASP A 413 -14.26 17.73 25.15
CA ASP A 413 -14.93 17.98 23.86
C ASP A 413 -16.31 17.31 23.76
N ALA A 414 -17.15 17.81 22.86
CA ALA A 414 -18.55 17.39 22.74
C ALA A 414 -18.70 15.89 22.42
N GLU A 415 -17.76 15.33 21.65
CA GLU A 415 -17.79 13.94 21.20
C GLU A 415 -17.36 12.97 22.31
N SER A 416 -16.31 13.31 23.06
CA SER A 416 -15.85 12.59 24.24
C SER A 416 -16.90 12.61 25.35
N GLN A 417 -17.62 13.73 25.50
CA GLN A 417 -18.77 13.82 26.42
C GLN A 417 -19.94 12.92 26.00
N GLU A 418 -20.09 12.62 24.72
CA GLU A 418 -21.09 11.68 24.21
C GLU A 418 -20.64 10.23 24.45
N LYS A 419 -19.39 9.88 24.14
CA LYS A 419 -18.78 8.57 24.47
C LYS A 419 -18.83 8.29 25.99
N LEU A 420 -18.57 9.29 26.84
CA LEU A 420 -18.69 9.19 28.30
C LEU A 420 -20.14 8.87 28.76
N LYS A 421 -21.16 9.33 28.03
CA LYS A 421 -22.58 9.03 28.32
C LYS A 421 -22.93 7.57 28.01
N GLU A 422 -22.25 6.95 27.06
CA GLU A 422 -22.43 5.55 26.65
C GLU A 422 -21.70 4.55 27.56
N MET A 423 -20.70 5.00 28.33
CA MET A 423 -19.98 4.15 29.28
C MET A 423 -20.87 3.61 30.41
N SER A 424 -20.66 2.34 30.79
CA SER A 424 -21.32 1.71 31.92
C SER A 424 -20.92 2.35 33.26
N GLU A 425 -21.74 2.16 34.31
CA GLU A 425 -21.42 2.66 35.66
C GLU A 425 -20.10 2.09 36.20
N GLU A 426 -19.76 0.84 35.83
CA GLU A 426 -18.51 0.18 36.21
C GLU A 426 -17.30 0.84 35.55
N GLN A 427 -17.37 1.09 34.24
CA GLN A 427 -16.31 1.79 33.49
C GLN A 427 -16.09 3.22 33.99
N ARG A 428 -17.16 3.94 34.37
CA ARG A 428 -17.06 5.28 34.99
C ARG A 428 -16.40 5.21 36.36
N ARG A 429 -16.69 4.18 37.15
CA ARG A 429 -16.07 3.98 38.47
C ARG A 429 -14.58 3.67 38.35
N GLU A 430 -14.20 2.81 37.40
CA GLU A 430 -12.79 2.50 37.10
C GLU A 430 -12.04 3.73 36.59
N LEU A 431 -12.64 4.50 35.67
CA LEU A 431 -12.05 5.76 35.19
C LEU A 431 -11.84 6.75 36.33
N LYS A 432 -12.80 6.86 37.25
CA LYS A 432 -12.67 7.72 38.43
C LYS A 432 -11.56 7.23 39.38
N GLN A 433 -11.48 5.92 39.63
CA GLN A 433 -10.39 5.34 40.44
C GLN A 433 -9.02 5.55 39.79
N ARG A 434 -8.92 5.40 38.48
CA ARG A 434 -7.68 5.64 37.71
C ARG A 434 -7.28 7.11 37.76
N LYS A 435 -8.23 8.04 37.67
CA LYS A 435 -7.99 9.47 37.90
C LYS A 435 -7.50 9.76 39.31
N GLU A 436 -8.12 9.16 40.33
CA GLU A 436 -7.72 9.35 41.73
C GLU A 436 -6.33 8.78 42.04
N SER A 437 -5.97 7.62 41.47
CA SER A 437 -4.63 7.05 41.62
C SER A 437 -3.56 7.86 40.90
N MET A 438 -3.87 8.42 39.73
CA MET A 438 -2.96 9.30 38.98
C MET A 438 -2.72 10.65 39.68
N LYS A 439 -3.71 11.20 40.41
CA LYS A 439 -3.50 12.43 41.22
C LYS A 439 -2.41 12.28 42.28
N ALA A 440 -2.23 11.08 42.83
CA ALA A 440 -1.22 10.83 43.86
C ALA A 440 0.22 10.92 43.34
N VAL A 441 0.41 10.89 42.01
CA VAL A 441 1.71 10.97 41.34
C VAL A 441 1.83 12.18 40.43
N ALA A 442 0.94 13.17 40.55
CA ALA A 442 0.87 14.33 39.65
C ALA A 442 2.20 15.09 39.51
N ASP A 443 2.94 15.27 40.60
CA ASP A 443 4.22 15.99 40.60
C ASP A 443 5.40 15.14 40.09
N LYS A 444 5.19 13.85 39.81
CA LYS A 444 6.28 12.98 39.32
C LYS A 444 6.63 13.36 37.86
N PRO A 445 7.93 13.46 37.53
CA PRO A 445 8.38 13.54 36.15
C PRO A 445 7.84 12.36 35.35
N TRP A 446 7.35 12.65 34.14
CA TRP A 446 6.86 11.64 33.21
C TRP A 446 7.81 11.53 32.02
N ILE A 447 8.19 12.66 31.43
CA ILE A 447 9.03 12.71 30.24
C ILE A 447 9.90 13.98 30.24
N THR A 448 11.17 13.86 29.84
CA THR A 448 12.08 14.99 29.61
C THR A 448 12.41 15.10 28.13
N TYR A 449 12.34 16.32 27.59
CA TYR A 449 12.78 16.64 26.23
C TYR A 449 14.19 17.22 26.26
N MET A 450 15.11 16.55 25.57
CA MET A 450 16.49 17.00 25.38
C MET A 450 16.64 17.50 23.94
N LYS A 451 16.99 18.78 23.76
CA LYS A 451 17.24 19.36 22.45
C LYS A 451 18.65 19.01 21.98
N LEU A 452 18.72 18.38 20.81
CA LEU A 452 19.96 18.03 20.10
C LEU A 452 20.34 19.13 19.11
N ALA A 453 19.42 19.41 18.19
CA ALA A 453 19.57 20.38 17.11
C ALA A 453 18.23 21.05 16.82
N ASP A 454 18.22 21.97 15.86
CA ASP A 454 16.97 22.57 15.40
C ASP A 454 15.97 21.49 14.98
N ARG A 455 14.81 21.51 15.62
CA ARG A 455 13.71 20.54 15.44
C ARG A 455 14.11 19.06 15.59
N GLN A 456 15.14 18.78 16.38
CA GLN A 456 15.54 17.41 16.75
C GLN A 456 15.68 17.26 18.26
N TYR A 457 15.00 16.24 18.79
CA TYR A 457 14.91 16.03 20.23
C TYR A 457 15.08 14.55 20.60
N LEU A 458 15.48 14.31 21.85
CA LEU A 458 15.30 13.03 22.52
C LEU A 458 14.21 13.15 23.56
N GLU A 459 13.34 12.14 23.59
CA GLU A 459 12.34 11.95 24.63
C GLU A 459 12.83 10.91 25.62
N LEU A 460 12.99 11.31 26.88
CA LEU A 460 13.44 10.43 27.96
C LEU A 460 12.29 10.21 28.96
N PHE A 461 11.65 9.05 28.89
CA PHE A 461 10.55 8.64 29.76
C PHE A 461 11.08 8.11 31.10
N TYR A 462 10.46 8.53 32.20
CA TYR A 462 10.79 8.08 33.55
C TYR A 462 10.07 6.76 33.88
N ASP A 463 10.66 5.97 34.79
CA ASP A 463 9.98 4.80 35.34
C ASP A 463 8.85 5.25 36.29
N MET A 464 7.63 4.83 35.99
CA MET A 464 6.44 5.16 36.78
C MET A 464 6.19 4.19 37.96
N GLY A 465 7.17 3.35 38.29
CA GLY A 465 7.13 2.38 39.39
C GLY A 465 6.51 1.03 38.98
N ARG A 466 6.48 0.73 37.68
CA ARG A 466 6.11 -0.59 37.17
C ARG A 466 7.41 -1.34 36.87
N PRO A 467 7.56 -2.61 37.29
CA PRO A 467 8.72 -3.39 36.89
C PRO A 467 8.80 -3.45 35.36
N MET A 468 9.91 -2.98 34.79
CA MET A 468 10.21 -3.09 33.37
C MET A 468 11.25 -4.17 33.14
N GLU A 469 11.14 -4.84 31.99
CA GLU A 469 12.11 -5.83 31.55
C GLU A 469 13.21 -5.15 30.73
N HIS A 470 14.44 -5.66 30.86
CA HIS A 470 15.56 -5.17 30.08
C HIS A 470 15.77 -6.08 28.86
N VAL A 471 15.94 -5.48 27.69
CA VAL A 471 16.29 -6.23 26.47
C VAL A 471 17.81 -6.44 26.45
N GLU A 472 18.28 -7.53 27.07
CA GLU A 472 19.71 -7.83 27.27
C GLU A 472 20.57 -7.91 25.98
N ASP A 473 19.95 -8.01 24.81
CA ASP A 473 20.64 -7.91 23.50
C ASP A 473 19.64 -7.59 22.36
N ARG A 474 19.60 -6.33 21.92
CA ARG A 474 18.70 -5.92 20.82
C ARG A 474 19.03 -6.59 19.48
N LYS A 475 20.24 -7.14 19.29
CA LYS A 475 20.59 -7.89 18.07
C LYS A 475 20.00 -9.30 18.02
N LYS A 476 19.34 -9.74 19.10
CA LYS A 476 18.61 -11.01 19.17
C LYS A 476 17.11 -10.84 18.92
N ASN A 477 16.65 -9.63 18.66
CA ASN A 477 15.23 -9.29 18.55
C ASN A 477 14.96 -8.48 17.29
N TYR A 478 13.76 -8.59 16.75
CA TYR A 478 13.29 -7.67 15.73
C TYR A 478 12.98 -6.28 16.31
N GLY A 479 12.98 -5.27 15.44
CA GLY A 479 12.66 -3.90 15.78
C GLY A 479 13.89 -3.03 16.03
N TYR A 480 13.70 -2.00 16.84
CA TYR A 480 14.69 -0.94 17.06
C TYR A 480 16.02 -1.46 17.61
N THR A 481 17.12 -1.11 16.93
CA THR A 481 18.47 -1.61 17.28
C THR A 481 19.45 -0.53 17.72
N LYS A 482 19.63 0.53 16.91
CA LYS A 482 20.58 1.60 17.19
C LYS A 482 20.08 2.97 16.72
N LEU A 483 20.67 4.00 17.31
CA LEU A 483 20.58 5.40 16.92
C LEU A 483 21.96 5.90 16.52
N ASN A 484 22.05 6.66 15.43
CA ASN A 484 23.30 7.24 14.96
C ASN A 484 23.28 8.77 15.02
N PHE A 485 24.37 9.34 15.53
CA PHE A 485 24.63 10.77 15.49
C PHE A 485 25.84 11.11 14.62
N GLU A 486 25.73 12.17 13.82
CA GLU A 486 26.90 12.72 13.13
C GLU A 486 27.82 13.47 14.09
N VAL A 487 29.13 13.37 13.86
CA VAL A 487 30.16 14.15 14.56
C VAL A 487 31.13 14.81 13.58
N ASP A 488 31.64 15.98 13.94
CA ASP A 488 32.67 16.68 13.16
C ASP A 488 34.05 16.03 13.29
N SER A 489 34.32 15.41 14.44
CA SER A 489 35.57 14.74 14.78
C SER A 489 35.28 13.52 15.64
N ILE A 490 35.49 12.33 15.06
CA ILE A 490 35.23 11.07 15.75
C ILE A 490 36.24 10.80 16.89
N GLU A 491 37.46 11.35 16.79
CA GLU A 491 38.44 11.28 17.87
C GLU A 491 38.03 12.11 19.09
N GLU A 492 37.49 13.32 18.88
CA GLU A 492 37.05 14.19 19.99
C GLU A 492 35.89 13.58 20.77
N ILE A 493 34.92 12.97 20.08
CA ILE A 493 33.81 12.30 20.75
C ILE A 493 34.30 11.06 21.51
N ARG A 494 35.18 10.24 20.93
CA ARG A 494 35.77 9.08 21.60
C ARG A 494 36.49 9.48 22.88
N ASP A 495 37.35 10.49 22.81
CA ASP A 495 38.15 10.93 23.95
C ASP A 495 37.26 11.50 25.07
N ARG A 496 36.17 12.20 24.72
CA ARG A 496 35.17 12.66 25.69
C ARG A 496 34.42 11.50 26.36
N LEU A 497 33.95 10.54 25.58
CA LEU A 497 33.25 9.35 26.08
C LEU A 497 34.16 8.55 27.03
N ALA A 498 35.43 8.36 26.65
CA ALA A 498 36.41 7.64 27.46
C ALA A 498 36.76 8.39 28.76
N ALA A 499 36.82 9.72 28.75
CA ALA A 499 37.11 10.53 29.93
C ALA A 499 36.05 10.39 31.03
N GLU A 500 34.80 10.18 30.62
CA GLU A 500 33.64 9.97 31.51
C GLU A 500 33.38 8.49 31.80
N GLY A 501 34.24 7.59 31.31
CA GLY A 501 34.17 6.15 31.59
C GLY A 501 33.05 5.41 30.85
N VAL A 502 32.55 5.94 29.74
CA VAL A 502 31.57 5.26 28.88
C VAL A 502 32.20 4.02 28.26
N GLU A 503 31.44 2.92 28.22
CA GLU A 503 31.87 1.67 27.59
C GLU A 503 31.89 1.78 26.06
N ILE A 504 33.08 1.66 25.47
CA ILE A 504 33.27 1.59 24.02
C ILE A 504 33.07 0.13 23.57
N ALA A 505 31.95 -0.13 22.90
CA ALA A 505 31.61 -1.46 22.40
C ALA A 505 32.42 -1.82 21.15
N THR A 506 32.64 -0.86 20.25
CA THR A 506 33.54 -0.99 19.10
C THR A 506 34.23 0.34 18.88
N ASP A 507 35.56 0.33 18.93
CA ASP A 507 36.39 1.53 18.70
C ASP A 507 36.31 1.98 17.23
N ILE A 508 36.95 3.10 16.92
CA ILE A 508 36.91 3.75 15.61
C ILE A 508 37.30 2.75 14.51
N HIS A 509 36.39 2.53 13.57
CA HIS A 509 36.60 1.65 12.43
C HIS A 509 36.06 2.27 11.13
N PRO A 510 36.65 1.93 9.98
CA PRO A 510 36.17 2.40 8.69
C PRO A 510 34.93 1.62 8.25
N THR A 511 34.06 2.29 7.51
CA THR A 511 32.91 1.69 6.82
C THR A 511 33.23 1.43 5.34
N ALA A 512 32.32 0.73 4.65
CA ALA A 512 32.40 0.47 3.19
C ALA A 512 32.43 1.73 2.30
N ASP A 513 32.26 2.86 2.93
CA ASP A 513 31.77 4.11 2.39
C ASP A 513 32.80 5.24 2.64
N GLY A 514 33.90 4.90 3.34
CA GLY A 514 34.99 5.80 3.68
C GLY A 514 34.75 6.59 4.96
N SER A 515 33.54 6.55 5.51
CA SER A 515 33.23 7.12 6.82
C SER A 515 33.90 6.33 7.94
N ARG A 516 33.90 6.93 9.12
CA ARG A 516 34.46 6.34 10.33
C ARG A 516 33.38 6.27 11.38
N GLU A 517 33.26 5.12 12.02
CA GLU A 517 32.23 4.86 13.01
C GLU A 517 32.83 4.41 14.33
N ILE A 518 32.17 4.78 15.42
CA ILE A 518 32.43 4.28 16.78
C ILE A 518 31.09 3.92 17.41
N VAL A 519 31.06 2.81 18.14
CA VAL A 519 29.85 2.28 18.77
C VAL A 519 30.08 2.21 20.28
N VAL A 520 29.15 2.77 21.05
CA VAL A 520 29.15 2.72 22.51
C VAL A 520 27.81 2.19 23.03
N MET A 521 27.79 1.83 24.31
CA MET A 521 26.55 1.59 25.03
C MET A 521 26.23 2.80 25.90
N ASP A 522 25.00 3.30 25.82
CA ASP A 522 24.52 4.27 26.80
C ASP A 522 24.39 3.61 28.20
N PRO A 523 24.16 4.39 29.27
CA PRO A 523 24.10 3.86 30.62
C PRO A 523 23.03 2.79 30.88
N ASP A 524 22.00 2.71 30.04
CA ASP A 524 20.95 1.70 30.10
C ASP A 524 21.22 0.52 29.17
N GLY A 525 22.36 0.51 28.47
CA GLY A 525 22.79 -0.58 27.58
C GLY A 525 22.28 -0.46 26.15
N ASN A 526 21.78 0.70 25.72
CA ASN A 526 21.35 0.91 24.34
C ASN A 526 22.56 1.22 23.45
N GLU A 527 22.61 0.60 22.28
CA GLU A 527 23.66 0.86 21.29
C GLU A 527 23.48 2.25 20.68
N VAL A 528 24.51 3.10 20.80
CA VAL A 528 24.59 4.44 20.19
C VAL A 528 25.81 4.49 19.28
N GLN A 529 25.59 4.85 18.03
CA GLN A 529 26.63 5.01 17.02
C GLN A 529 26.95 6.49 16.81
N PHE A 530 28.23 6.79 16.59
CA PHE A 530 28.68 8.08 16.11
C PHE A 530 29.41 7.90 14.79
N THR A 531 29.06 8.71 13.81
CA THR A 531 29.64 8.64 12.46
C THR A 531 30.28 9.96 12.10
N GLU A 532 31.55 9.91 11.71
CA GLU A 532 32.19 10.98 10.97
C GLU A 532 32.19 10.61 9.48
N TYR A 533 31.35 11.31 8.71
CA TYR A 533 31.15 10.99 7.31
C TYR A 533 32.31 11.43 6.42
N ALA A 534 32.60 10.62 5.39
CA ALA A 534 33.65 10.93 4.41
C ALA A 534 33.36 12.23 3.64
N LYS A 535 34.35 13.12 3.57
CA LYS A 535 34.23 14.45 2.94
C LYS A 535 34.39 14.45 1.41
N ASP A 536 34.83 13.34 0.83
CA ASP A 536 35.09 13.21 -0.61
C ASP A 536 33.89 12.64 -1.38
N GLY A 537 32.78 12.34 -0.70
CA GLY A 537 31.57 11.81 -1.31
C GLY A 537 31.68 10.37 -1.79
N SER A 538 32.68 9.61 -1.33
CA SER A 538 32.82 8.17 -1.64
C SER A 538 31.81 7.28 -0.89
N GLY A 539 30.93 7.89 -0.10
CA GLY A 539 29.91 7.20 0.69
C GLY A 539 29.02 6.29 -0.13
N ALA A 540 28.63 5.17 0.47
CA ALA A 540 27.72 4.18 -0.11
C ALA A 540 26.29 4.73 -0.17
N VAL A 541 26.03 5.75 0.66
CA VAL A 541 24.79 6.51 0.73
C VAL A 541 25.13 7.97 0.35
N PRO A 542 24.48 8.56 -0.67
CA PRO A 542 24.68 9.97 -0.97
C PRO A 542 24.09 10.82 0.16
N LEU A 543 24.97 11.50 0.87
CA LEU A 543 24.61 12.42 1.96
C LEU A 543 24.26 13.78 1.34
N THR A 544 23.01 14.19 1.49
CA THR A 544 22.56 15.54 1.14
C THR A 544 23.00 16.52 2.22
N GLU A 545 23.22 17.80 1.87
CA GLU A 545 23.66 18.77 2.89
C GLU A 545 22.54 19.05 3.90
N ASP A 546 22.90 19.02 5.18
CA ASP A 546 22.06 19.45 6.29
C ASP A 546 22.63 20.73 6.91
N HIS A 547 21.78 21.75 7.04
CA HIS A 547 22.14 23.08 7.52
C HIS A 547 21.51 23.43 8.88
N ARG A 548 20.90 22.46 9.57
CA ARG A 548 20.32 22.70 10.90
C ARG A 548 21.38 23.19 11.89
N GLU A 549 20.99 24.02 12.86
CA GLU A 549 21.92 24.41 13.92
C GLU A 549 21.89 23.36 15.03
N SER A 550 23.06 22.80 15.39
CA SER A 550 23.19 21.93 16.57
C SER A 550 23.52 22.78 17.81
N CYS A 551 22.95 22.41 18.95
CA CYS A 551 23.37 22.95 20.25
C CYS A 551 24.20 21.96 21.08
N SER A 552 24.55 20.82 20.49
CA SER A 552 25.18 19.66 21.13
C SER A 552 26.62 19.48 20.62
N ALA A 553 27.39 18.59 21.26
CA ALA A 553 28.72 18.18 20.81
C ALA A 553 28.66 17.18 19.63
N VAL A 554 27.47 16.61 19.42
CA VAL A 554 27.11 15.84 18.23
C VAL A 554 26.20 16.71 17.36
N ARG A 555 26.15 16.48 16.05
CA ARG A 555 25.43 17.37 15.12
C ARG A 555 23.94 17.05 15.07
N TYR A 556 23.57 15.96 14.43
CA TYR A 556 22.17 15.61 14.15
C TYR A 556 21.95 14.11 14.32
N THR A 557 20.70 13.72 14.55
CA THR A 557 20.28 12.33 14.33
C THR A 557 20.21 12.08 12.83
N THR A 558 21.11 11.25 12.32
CA THR A 558 21.19 10.92 10.89
C THR A 558 20.57 9.57 10.56
N GLN A 559 20.64 8.59 11.46
CA GLN A 559 20.10 7.26 11.19
C GLN A 559 19.37 6.67 12.38
N VAL A 560 18.28 5.99 12.07
CA VAL A 560 17.57 5.08 12.98
C VAL A 560 17.53 3.71 12.34
N ALA A 561 17.90 2.67 13.09
CA ALA A 561 18.03 1.32 12.55
C ALA A 561 17.06 0.31 13.16
N PHE A 562 16.50 -0.53 12.29
CA PHE A 562 15.63 -1.64 12.64
C PHE A 562 16.19 -2.96 12.12
N GLN A 563 16.15 -4.01 12.93
CA GLN A 563 16.23 -5.38 12.44
C GLN A 563 14.84 -5.84 12.02
N VAL A 564 14.67 -6.20 10.75
CA VAL A 564 13.36 -6.45 10.18
C VAL A 564 13.07 -7.93 9.94
N GLN A 565 11.83 -8.32 10.23
CA GLN A 565 11.29 -9.65 9.97
C GLN A 565 10.65 -9.69 8.57
N ASP A 566 9.78 -8.72 8.28
CA ASP A 566 9.09 -8.59 7.00
C ASP A 566 9.66 -7.40 6.20
N ALA A 567 10.89 -7.55 5.75
CA ALA A 567 11.61 -6.47 5.06
C ALA A 567 10.86 -5.95 3.83
N VAL A 568 10.17 -6.83 3.10
CA VAL A 568 9.38 -6.45 1.91
C VAL A 568 8.26 -5.49 2.30
N ASN A 569 7.48 -5.84 3.33
CA ASN A 569 6.38 -4.99 3.75
C ASN A 569 6.84 -3.76 4.50
N MET A 570 7.94 -3.83 5.26
CA MET A 570 8.57 -2.66 5.87
C MET A 570 8.96 -1.63 4.82
N VAL A 571 9.66 -2.03 3.75
CA VAL A 571 10.00 -1.13 2.64
C VAL A 571 8.74 -0.55 1.99
N ASN A 572 7.72 -1.37 1.73
CA ASN A 572 6.47 -0.90 1.14
C ASN A 572 5.73 0.09 2.06
N PHE A 573 5.70 -0.15 3.37
CA PHE A 573 5.08 0.75 4.35
C PHE A 573 5.72 2.14 4.30
N TYR A 574 7.05 2.22 4.43
CA TYR A 574 7.74 3.50 4.42
C TYR A 574 7.73 4.16 3.03
N CYS A 575 7.91 3.42 1.95
CA CYS A 575 8.02 4.00 0.61
C CYS A 575 6.68 4.29 -0.06
N LEU A 576 5.72 3.37 0.03
CA LEU A 576 4.40 3.51 -0.61
C LEU A 576 3.37 4.09 0.33
N GLY A 577 3.42 3.74 1.61
CA GLY A 577 2.52 4.27 2.64
C GLY A 577 2.85 5.71 3.00
N LEU A 578 4.11 5.98 3.32
CA LEU A 578 4.57 7.32 3.74
C LEU A 578 5.16 8.15 2.59
N GLY A 579 5.36 7.57 1.41
CA GLY A 579 5.94 8.28 0.27
C GLY A 579 7.44 8.56 0.38
N LEU A 580 8.13 7.88 1.31
CA LEU A 580 9.58 8.03 1.47
C LEU A 580 10.34 7.35 0.33
N LYS A 581 11.62 7.68 0.19
CA LYS A 581 12.43 7.19 -0.92
C LYS A 581 13.45 6.17 -0.43
N LYS A 582 13.36 4.93 -0.93
CA LYS A 582 14.48 4.01 -0.84
C LYS A 582 15.61 4.45 -1.77
N ILE A 583 16.74 4.83 -1.20
CA ILE A 583 17.87 5.42 -1.95
C ILE A 583 18.98 4.42 -2.26
N LYS A 584 19.15 3.38 -1.44
CA LYS A 584 20.17 2.35 -1.62
C LYS A 584 19.76 1.05 -0.95
N THR A 585 20.12 -0.06 -1.59
CA THR A 585 20.21 -1.38 -0.97
C THR A 585 21.68 -1.78 -0.99
N LEU A 586 22.23 -2.16 0.15
CA LEU A 586 23.53 -2.84 0.24
C LEU A 586 23.27 -4.34 0.31
N THR A 587 23.99 -5.10 -0.50
CA THR A 587 23.90 -6.56 -0.57
C THR A 587 25.00 -7.24 0.24
N TYR A 588 24.80 -8.52 0.57
CA TYR A 588 25.87 -9.32 1.20
C TYR A 588 27.10 -9.49 0.30
N GLY A 589 26.94 -9.51 -1.02
CA GLY A 589 28.04 -9.52 -1.98
C GLY A 589 28.91 -8.26 -1.88
N GLU A 590 28.28 -7.07 -1.89
CA GLU A 590 28.99 -5.81 -1.69
C GLU A 590 29.67 -5.75 -0.31
N LEU A 591 29.01 -6.23 0.75
CA LEU A 591 29.60 -6.34 2.08
C LEU A 591 30.81 -7.28 2.10
N CYS A 592 30.73 -8.41 1.38
CA CYS A 592 31.84 -9.36 1.27
C CYS A 592 33.06 -8.72 0.61
N ASP A 593 32.85 -8.03 -0.50
CA ASP A 593 33.92 -7.38 -1.27
C ASP A 593 34.64 -6.35 -0.38
N PHE A 594 33.89 -5.59 0.40
CA PHE A 594 34.45 -4.65 1.37
C PHE A 594 35.22 -5.35 2.49
N ALA A 595 34.61 -6.36 3.12
CA ALA A 595 35.23 -7.07 4.25
C ALA A 595 36.54 -7.76 3.85
N GLU A 596 36.61 -8.28 2.62
CA GLU A 596 37.83 -8.85 2.03
C GLU A 596 38.89 -7.79 1.77
N ALA A 597 38.51 -6.65 1.18
CA ALA A 597 39.44 -5.55 0.90
C ALA A 597 40.05 -4.93 2.17
N SER A 598 39.25 -4.84 3.24
CA SER A 598 39.65 -4.23 4.52
C SER A 598 40.30 -5.21 5.50
N GLY A 599 40.28 -6.52 5.20
CA GLY A 599 40.81 -7.56 6.09
C GLY A 599 40.03 -7.69 7.41
N MET A 600 38.77 -7.26 7.44
CA MET A 600 37.93 -7.16 8.65
C MET A 600 37.16 -8.45 8.97
N ALA A 601 37.21 -9.46 8.09
CA ALA A 601 36.50 -10.73 8.26
C ALA A 601 37.42 -11.93 7.98
N ASP A 602 37.15 -13.05 8.66
CA ASP A 602 37.82 -14.33 8.38
C ASP A 602 37.26 -15.01 7.13
N GLU A 603 37.99 -16.02 6.62
CA GLU A 603 37.62 -16.74 5.39
C GLU A 603 36.23 -17.41 5.48
N LYS A 604 35.80 -17.79 6.68
CA LYS A 604 34.50 -18.43 6.90
C LYS A 604 33.37 -17.40 6.80
N ALA A 605 33.53 -16.23 7.40
CA ALA A 605 32.58 -15.13 7.29
C ALA A 605 32.45 -14.64 5.85
N LEU A 606 33.58 -14.45 5.14
CA LEU A 606 33.59 -14.09 3.73
C LEU A 606 32.87 -15.14 2.87
N MET A 607 33.13 -16.44 3.09
CA MET A 607 32.43 -17.50 2.38
C MET A 607 30.91 -17.44 2.61
N GLY A 608 30.47 -17.17 3.84
CA GLY A 608 29.06 -16.99 4.18
C GLY A 608 28.43 -15.83 3.40
N MET A 609 29.07 -14.66 3.38
CA MET A 609 28.58 -13.49 2.64
C MET A 609 28.54 -13.75 1.12
N ARG A 610 29.56 -14.40 0.55
CA ARG A 610 29.58 -14.80 -0.87
C ARG A 610 28.42 -15.72 -1.24
N MET A 611 28.03 -16.62 -0.35
CA MET A 611 26.89 -17.51 -0.59
C MET A 611 25.55 -16.74 -0.62
N MET A 612 25.44 -15.64 0.11
CA MET A 612 24.25 -14.78 0.13
C MET A 612 24.18 -13.87 -1.11
N GLY A 613 25.32 -13.47 -1.66
CA GLY A 613 25.42 -12.78 -2.96
C GLY A 613 24.56 -11.52 -3.03
N ASP A 614 23.67 -11.44 -4.03
CA ASP A 614 22.81 -10.28 -4.30
C ASP A 614 21.65 -10.10 -3.31
N ARG A 615 21.59 -10.90 -2.24
CA ARG A 615 20.56 -10.70 -1.20
C ARG A 615 20.77 -9.37 -0.49
N PRO A 616 19.69 -8.60 -0.26
CA PRO A 616 19.76 -7.39 0.55
C PRO A 616 20.29 -7.69 1.96
N TRP A 617 21.25 -6.91 2.40
CA TRP A 617 21.72 -6.87 3.78
C TRP A 617 21.07 -5.68 4.51
N ILE A 618 21.09 -4.49 3.91
CA ILE A 618 20.51 -3.27 4.46
C ILE A 618 19.80 -2.47 3.37
N ASP A 619 18.61 -1.96 3.67
CA ASP A 619 17.97 -0.90 2.89
C ASP A 619 18.06 0.46 3.60
N TYR A 620 18.33 1.51 2.83
CA TYR A 620 18.34 2.91 3.29
C TYR A 620 17.13 3.65 2.73
N ILE A 621 16.28 4.14 3.64
CA ILE A 621 15.10 4.93 3.32
C ILE A 621 15.34 6.37 3.78
N GLU A 622 15.38 7.30 2.83
CA GLU A 622 15.54 8.74 3.10
C GLU A 622 14.23 9.31 3.64
N VAL A 623 14.29 9.88 4.85
CA VAL A 623 13.19 10.56 5.52
C VAL A 623 13.18 12.04 5.15
N ALA A 624 14.36 12.65 5.19
CA ALA A 624 14.62 14.06 4.92
C ALA A 624 16.10 14.20 4.51
N PRO A 625 16.54 15.38 4.03
CA PRO A 625 17.95 15.58 3.72
C PRO A 625 18.84 15.14 4.88
N HIS A 626 19.79 14.26 4.57
CA HIS A 626 20.76 13.70 5.52
C HIS A 626 20.19 12.83 6.65
N GLN A 627 18.95 12.34 6.52
CA GLN A 627 18.29 11.52 7.53
C GLN A 627 17.67 10.25 6.94
N TYR A 628 17.97 9.12 7.57
CA TYR A 628 17.68 7.80 7.03
C TYR A 628 17.10 6.85 8.07
N ILE A 629 16.23 5.96 7.60
CA ILE A 629 15.85 4.73 8.28
C ILE A 629 16.67 3.59 7.65
N GLU A 630 17.38 2.83 8.47
CA GLU A 630 18.09 1.62 8.08
C GLU A 630 17.25 0.38 8.41
N LEU A 631 17.00 -0.46 7.41
CA LEU A 631 16.32 -1.75 7.59
C LEU A 631 17.31 -2.88 7.36
N PHE A 632 17.73 -3.55 8.44
CA PHE A 632 18.65 -4.68 8.43
C PHE A 632 17.90 -5.98 8.16
N HIS A 633 18.18 -6.61 7.02
CA HIS A 633 17.59 -7.89 6.62
C HIS A 633 18.23 -9.03 7.42
N THR A 634 17.40 -9.83 8.06
CA THR A 634 17.84 -10.90 8.98
C THR A 634 17.90 -12.28 8.31
N ASP A 635 17.42 -12.41 7.07
CA ASP A 635 17.63 -13.55 6.16
C ASP A 635 17.48 -14.95 6.81
N GLY A 636 16.39 -15.16 7.55
CA GLY A 636 16.05 -16.45 8.17
C GLY A 636 16.74 -16.72 9.50
N GLN A 637 17.44 -15.73 10.08
CA GLN A 637 17.84 -15.78 11.49
C GLN A 637 16.60 -15.88 12.39
N GLN A 638 16.64 -16.80 13.36
CA GLN A 638 15.59 -16.90 14.36
C GLN A 638 15.83 -15.88 15.47
N LEU A 639 15.33 -14.67 15.26
CA LEU A 639 15.25 -13.63 16.27
C LEU A 639 13.90 -13.69 17.01
N GLN A 640 13.82 -13.11 18.20
CA GLN A 640 12.57 -13.04 18.97
C GLN A 640 11.75 -11.82 18.54
N GLU A 641 10.43 -11.99 18.47
CA GLU A 641 9.51 -10.88 18.21
C GLU A 641 9.21 -10.12 19.51
N LEU A 642 9.36 -8.80 19.48
CA LEU A 642 9.04 -7.89 20.58
C LEU A 642 8.21 -6.73 20.04
N ARG A 643 6.88 -6.87 20.02
CA ARG A 643 5.97 -5.89 19.40
C ARG A 643 5.52 -4.76 20.33
N ASP A 644 5.42 -5.01 21.64
CA ASP A 644 5.03 -4.00 22.62
C ASP A 644 6.21 -3.65 23.52
N LEU A 645 6.80 -2.49 23.28
CA LEU A 645 7.96 -1.98 24.02
C LEU A 645 7.57 -1.26 25.32
N SER A 646 6.27 -1.05 25.60
CA SER A 646 5.81 -0.30 26.78
C SER A 646 6.13 -0.97 28.12
N GLY A 647 6.53 -2.23 28.10
CA GLY A 647 7.01 -2.99 29.27
C GLY A 647 8.53 -3.06 29.39
N TYR A 648 9.28 -2.43 28.47
CA TYR A 648 10.72 -2.58 28.34
C TYR A 648 11.44 -1.24 28.50
N ASP A 649 12.65 -1.28 29.05
CA ASP A 649 13.58 -0.14 29.01
C ASP A 649 14.29 -0.01 27.63
N GLY A 650 14.82 1.18 27.36
CA GLY A 650 15.48 1.54 26.10
C GLY A 650 14.53 2.12 25.04
N TYR A 651 14.93 2.05 23.76
CA TYR A 651 14.17 2.59 22.63
C TYR A 651 12.69 2.22 22.63
N GLN A 652 11.81 3.20 22.39
CA GLN A 652 10.36 3.03 22.38
C GLN A 652 9.72 3.30 21.00
N HIS A 653 10.01 4.45 20.39
CA HIS A 653 9.42 4.85 19.10
C HIS A 653 10.28 5.89 18.36
N ILE A 654 10.01 6.02 17.05
CA ILE A 654 10.41 7.19 16.25
C ILE A 654 9.25 8.14 16.06
N CYS A 655 9.56 9.42 15.98
CA CYS A 655 8.65 10.44 15.48
C CYS A 655 9.17 11.05 14.18
N LEU A 656 8.27 11.13 13.20
CA LEU A 656 8.44 11.88 11.97
C LEU A 656 7.64 13.17 12.06
N GLU A 657 8.35 14.28 11.96
CA GLU A 657 7.71 15.59 11.92
C GLU A 657 7.06 15.80 10.55
N VAL A 658 5.86 16.37 10.53
CA VAL A 658 5.13 16.76 9.32
C VAL A 658 4.83 18.25 9.33
N SER A 659 4.73 18.85 8.15
CA SER A 659 4.39 20.27 8.02
C SER A 659 2.88 20.57 8.14
N ASP A 660 2.03 19.54 8.03
CA ASP A 660 0.57 19.63 8.16
C ASP A 660 0.02 18.25 8.57
N ILE A 661 -0.52 18.15 9.79
CA ILE A 661 -0.98 16.89 10.38
C ILE A 661 -2.23 16.34 9.69
N HIS A 662 -3.12 17.19 9.19
CA HIS A 662 -4.34 16.77 8.52
C HIS A 662 -4.05 16.31 7.09
N ALA A 663 -3.17 17.01 6.37
CA ALA A 663 -2.70 16.55 5.07
C ALA A 663 -1.94 15.22 5.18
N ALA A 664 -1.15 15.04 6.24
CA ALA A 664 -0.48 13.77 6.53
C ALA A 664 -1.48 12.64 6.78
N TRP A 665 -2.51 12.89 7.58
CA TRP A 665 -3.58 11.92 7.84
C TRP A 665 -4.28 11.49 6.54
N ASP A 666 -4.74 12.46 5.74
CA ASP A 666 -5.45 12.19 4.50
C ASP A 666 -4.59 11.43 3.47
N ALA A 667 -3.28 11.74 3.42
CA ALA A 667 -2.34 11.03 2.58
C ALA A 667 -2.14 9.58 3.05
N CYS A 668 -1.96 9.35 4.36
CA CYS A 668 -1.84 8.01 4.94
C CYS A 668 -3.06 7.14 4.60
N ILE A 669 -4.27 7.64 4.82
CA ILE A 669 -5.52 6.91 4.51
C ILE A 669 -5.62 6.61 3.01
N ALA A 670 -5.31 7.59 2.15
CA ALA A 670 -5.32 7.41 0.71
C ALA A 670 -4.28 6.39 0.21
N ASN A 671 -3.19 6.21 0.95
CA ASN A 671 -2.15 5.20 0.69
C ASN A 671 -2.42 3.86 1.39
N GLY A 672 -3.63 3.65 1.93
CA GLY A 672 -4.03 2.40 2.57
C GLY A 672 -3.44 2.16 3.97
N LEU A 673 -2.78 3.15 4.57
CA LEU A 673 -2.36 3.09 5.97
C LEU A 673 -3.58 3.25 6.88
N LYS A 674 -3.52 2.60 8.04
CA LYS A 674 -4.58 2.64 9.07
C LYS A 674 -3.98 3.24 10.34
N PRO A 675 -4.24 4.52 10.63
CA PRO A 675 -3.85 5.13 11.89
C PRO A 675 -4.39 4.36 13.09
N ASP A 676 -3.52 4.15 14.09
CA ASP A 676 -3.84 3.46 15.34
C ASP A 676 -4.61 4.37 16.31
N THR A 677 -4.38 5.69 16.19
CA THR A 677 -5.08 6.72 16.96
C THR A 677 -5.64 7.79 16.05
N GLU A 678 -6.64 8.54 16.52
CA GLU A 678 -7.05 9.81 15.90
C GLU A 678 -5.99 10.91 16.13
N ILE A 679 -6.08 12.00 15.36
CA ILE A 679 -5.28 13.21 15.59
C ILE A 679 -5.64 13.79 16.96
N SER A 680 -4.63 14.06 17.77
CA SER A 680 -4.81 14.66 19.09
C SER A 680 -3.73 15.67 19.43
N LEU A 681 -4.03 16.60 20.33
CA LEU A 681 -3.06 17.58 20.84
C LEU A 681 -2.41 17.03 22.13
N GLY A 682 -1.08 16.90 22.12
CA GLY A 682 -0.28 16.44 23.25
C GLY A 682 -0.10 17.48 24.36
N ALA A 683 0.40 17.04 25.52
CA ALA A 683 0.67 17.91 26.69
C ALA A 683 1.88 18.85 26.48
N ASP A 684 2.66 18.56 25.46
CA ASP A 684 3.76 19.32 24.90
C ASP A 684 3.28 20.44 23.94
N GLY A 685 2.03 20.37 23.49
CA GLY A 685 1.44 21.32 22.55
C GLY A 685 1.66 20.95 21.07
N ALA A 686 1.97 19.69 20.76
CA ALA A 686 2.09 19.22 19.39
C ALA A 686 0.87 18.37 18.98
N TYR A 687 0.40 18.53 17.74
CA TYR A 687 -0.57 17.62 17.16
C TYR A 687 0.12 16.33 16.78
N GLN A 688 -0.52 15.19 17.04
CA GLN A 688 0.06 13.88 16.78
C GLN A 688 -0.99 12.83 16.45
N PHE A 689 -0.57 11.81 15.68
CA PHE A 689 -1.25 10.53 15.59
C PHE A 689 -0.22 9.40 15.40
N TRP A 690 -0.67 8.17 15.68
CA TRP A 690 0.21 7.00 15.72
C TRP A 690 -0.07 6.03 14.57
N LEU A 691 1.00 5.45 14.06
CA LEU A 691 1.01 4.32 13.15
C LEU A 691 1.77 3.15 13.79
N VAL A 692 1.52 1.96 13.29
CA VAL A 692 2.29 0.75 13.59
C VAL A 692 2.76 0.16 12.27
N ASP A 693 4.07 -0.05 12.14
CA ASP A 693 4.65 -0.65 10.95
C ASP A 693 4.42 -2.18 10.90
N PRO A 694 4.68 -2.86 9.78
CA PRO A 694 4.41 -4.29 9.62
C PRO A 694 5.06 -5.21 10.66
N ASP A 695 6.22 -4.82 11.20
CA ASP A 695 6.92 -5.58 12.24
C ASP A 695 6.43 -5.23 13.66
N GLY A 696 5.54 -4.24 13.79
CA GLY A 696 4.93 -3.83 15.05
C GLY A 696 5.60 -2.64 15.72
N ASN A 697 6.56 -1.98 15.08
CA ASN A 697 7.20 -0.81 15.67
C ASN A 697 6.24 0.38 15.65
N ARG A 698 6.26 1.16 16.75
CA ARG A 698 5.45 2.37 16.87
C ARG A 698 6.13 3.54 16.17
N LEU A 699 5.32 4.26 15.40
CA LEU A 699 5.70 5.44 14.65
C LEU A 699 4.74 6.57 14.97
N GLU A 700 5.26 7.71 15.38
CA GLU A 700 4.49 8.93 15.62
C GLU A 700 4.64 9.86 14.41
N LEU A 701 3.53 10.43 13.93
CA LEU A 701 3.56 11.60 13.06
C LEU A 701 3.13 12.82 13.87
N MET A 702 3.89 13.90 13.79
CA MET A 702 3.71 15.06 14.66
C MET A 702 3.86 16.40 13.92
N GLU A 703 3.02 17.36 14.26
CA GLU A 703 3.14 18.77 13.87
C GLU A 703 3.22 19.64 15.14
N TYR A 704 4.24 20.48 15.25
CA TYR A 704 4.33 21.44 16.34
C TYR A 704 3.31 22.57 16.16
N ALA A 705 2.35 22.69 17.07
CA ALA A 705 1.39 23.80 17.04
C ALA A 705 2.04 25.13 17.49
N GLU A 706 1.34 26.24 17.28
CA GLU A 706 1.77 27.54 17.78
C GLU A 706 1.89 27.50 19.31
N GLY A 707 3.08 27.80 19.84
CA GLY A 707 3.37 27.75 21.27
C GLY A 707 3.72 26.36 21.81
N ALA A 708 3.95 25.36 20.94
CA ALA A 708 4.50 24.07 21.35
C ALA A 708 5.80 24.28 22.14
N LYS A 709 5.93 23.58 23.28
CA LYS A 709 7.03 23.76 24.23
C LYS A 709 8.40 23.46 23.62
N GLN A 710 8.44 22.63 22.59
CA GLN A 710 9.65 22.29 21.83
C GLN A 710 10.23 23.50 21.06
N LEU A 711 9.38 24.45 20.66
CA LEU A 711 9.80 25.60 19.87
C LEU A 711 10.41 26.74 20.70
N GLY A 712 10.27 26.69 22.03
CA GLY A 712 10.86 27.65 22.98
C GLY A 712 9.87 28.70 23.47
#